data_AF-A0A377GZF0-F1
#
_entry.id   AF-A0A377GZF0-F1
#
_cell.length_a   1.000
_cell.length_b   1.000
_cell.length_c   1.000
_cell.angle_alpha   90.00
_cell.angle_beta   90.00
_cell.angle_gamma   90.00
#
_symmetry.space_group_name_H-M   'P 1'
#
loop_
_entity.id
_entity.type
_entity.pdbx_description
1 polymer ?
#
loop_
_entity_poly.entity_id
_entity_poly.type
_entity_poly.pdbx_seq_one_letter_code
_entity_poly.pdbx_strand_id
1 'polypeptide(L)'
;MRFRKNLFLYFIALNVTYGGTVSDLIDYQLYKDFAMNKGKFKVGATNVVVERKDGSFKVINLPIPDFSTTDSSAVGTLIDPNYVAGVKHNRGYTTVKYGYNTGHTYKLIDRNEKSNRDYHTPRLNKVVTDVAPTKYKQDDTLVQDWKNKYSLFARVGSGIQYIQSENGDKKYEAWAYEYLTGGIITSDMLYKGIWVDDRGENMNNYLDKSPLPIYIEQGDSGSPLWGFNNETQEWELVAFGMAISSTVSIYIPVDKAFMEQVMGEDYLPEVNDIKANGEIVWGAANTEEGSNTGTGTITQGDKTWTYNGLKSDIDLSKATNDELNFTKHLTFAGEGGTIKLEDSINMGAGKLTFKNNYTVKGETGEETWVGAGIEIAKNKEVLWQVNGVKGDALHKIGEGTLHVNATGKNEGALNVGDGIVILDQQADENGNKQAFDYIDIVSGRATVVLKDSEQIDTSKINFGFRGGRLDVDGNNITFGDINAVDFGAMIVNHNNEKKAVIEIDTDKFKKDTSIYHGHFGENDKDKVNGEMDVNISGSGVKTFAVTGGSTLNGNFNLNGKGTTLILSGERDLHAGEDIKKTTINGDYYSSQFDFKNVNMSEGTEFQGGVYSIINGNINTNKDNKVVLGYVDGESELVYDSTQETKTQTATKVTLNDENTNGKFKKITTFYKGDLNIENNSDLKVGYARVEGNTTLKNSKASFTNSLMIGNITQDKSDSTINEVTLIGNLDLYNGSNSAVSDSVVEGNIKLDDSHLVLKDSQINGKISATEGKLNLYSTVWTITEDSQVDTLLIGGDSQIKFNTRSVARSARAFSTLEADNFSGSTSVTFNANSSTGESDRLIINNLTDGNSELKVDLKDNAEIPNYGSKFKIMEIKAAEDKSINIVTGDGKDNKIDIGSVKVGIKVTKNEQGDLILDSSLGTTPDSKPDGDIVVDVEIPEINSSNQKIVSGSTTNTMAAEYAARGEVLRSQKRVIKDSMRNMDKDKFEGGAYYVGNYSESKYESDKFRKFDQKIINHGFAYEKDIVLSSNLDNYAGVAFIYGKSNIEYGEGYSGNIESFSGHVYSKLVKDNELYLKGDLGLTHLKEEINERKFETNIFSLGTGVGIKKEILGAKLITGVDMNLYYLPGVDYTLDFKNEKLQRASVEKELVVEIIPEIRLEKQFHYGDLKLIPYGALSYEFNDYLFNKAPELKTAGTKIGTALIERGGSITIGGGTEYKNLGLDLEVKYLIGEYGAEKLTGTLKLKYRF
;
A
#
# COMPACT_ATOMS: atom_id res chain seq x y z
N MET A 1 27.17 38.27 -70.93
CA MET A 1 26.53 37.28 -70.04
C MET A 1 27.05 37.56 -68.63
N ARG A 2 26.37 38.32 -67.75
CA ARG A 2 25.04 38.16 -67.10
C ARG A 2 25.02 36.96 -66.12
N PHE A 3 24.87 37.10 -64.80
CA PHE A 3 24.68 38.28 -63.93
C PHE A 3 25.25 38.00 -62.52
N ARG A 4 26.32 38.74 -62.16
CA ARG A 4 26.59 39.18 -60.79
C ARG A 4 25.78 40.47 -60.57
N LYS A 5 25.15 40.67 -59.40
CA LYS A 5 25.20 41.93 -58.64
C LYS A 5 24.29 41.93 -57.41
N ASN A 6 24.87 42.48 -56.33
CA ASN A 6 24.27 43.11 -55.15
C ASN A 6 23.98 42.23 -53.94
N LEU A 7 25.02 41.99 -53.14
CA LEU A 7 24.89 42.02 -51.68
C LEU A 7 26.16 42.67 -51.10
N PHE A 8 26.15 44.00 -51.07
CA PHE A 8 27.12 44.79 -50.30
C PHE A 8 26.35 45.95 -49.68
N LEU A 9 25.93 45.75 -48.43
CA LEU A 9 25.75 46.80 -47.43
C LEU A 9 25.96 46.13 -46.08
N TYR A 10 27.21 46.23 -45.66
CA TYR A 10 27.71 45.84 -44.35
C TYR A 10 27.50 47.01 -43.40
N PHE A 11 27.25 46.67 -42.13
CA PHE A 11 27.29 47.47 -40.90
C PHE A 11 26.00 48.13 -40.37
N ILE A 12 25.77 47.81 -39.08
CA ILE A 12 24.87 48.37 -38.05
C ILE A 12 23.49 47.70 -37.95
N ALA A 13 23.44 46.60 -37.16
CA ALA A 13 22.57 46.40 -36.00
C ALA A 13 22.62 44.92 -35.57
N LEU A 14 23.59 44.57 -34.72
CA LEU A 14 23.49 43.39 -33.87
C LEU A 14 22.45 43.72 -32.79
N ASN A 15 21.17 43.41 -33.04
CA ASN A 15 20.18 43.28 -31.99
C ASN A 15 19.95 41.79 -31.80
N VAL A 16 20.65 41.22 -30.80
CA VAL A 16 20.22 39.95 -30.25
C VAL A 16 18.94 40.24 -29.47
N THR A 17 17.87 39.58 -29.89
CA THR A 17 16.52 39.68 -29.36
C THR A 17 16.32 38.49 -28.43
N TYR A 18 15.83 38.71 -27.20
CA TYR A 18 15.87 37.69 -26.13
C TYR A 18 14.57 37.54 -25.33
N GLY A 19 14.42 36.46 -24.55
CA GLY A 19 13.21 35.95 -23.91
C GLY A 19 13.40 35.22 -22.58
N GLY A 20 12.39 35.22 -21.68
CA GLY A 20 12.45 34.64 -20.34
C GLY A 20 13.26 33.35 -20.32
N THR A 21 14.31 33.33 -19.50
CA THR A 21 15.27 32.23 -19.48
C THR A 21 15.12 31.43 -18.20
N VAL A 22 15.17 30.11 -18.32
CA VAL A 22 15.06 29.15 -17.21
C VAL A 22 16.23 28.15 -17.21
N SER A 23 16.39 27.39 -16.13
CA SER A 23 17.43 26.37 -15.99
C SER A 23 17.11 25.10 -16.79
N ASP A 24 18.13 24.48 -17.40
CA ASP A 24 18.01 23.17 -18.05
C ASP A 24 17.91 21.99 -17.08
N LEU A 25 18.30 22.17 -15.81
CA LEU A 25 18.26 21.15 -14.77
C LEU A 25 16.86 20.95 -14.18
N ILE A 26 15.90 21.85 -14.44
CA ILE A 26 14.50 21.68 -14.02
C ILE A 26 13.68 21.27 -15.25
N ASP A 27 12.67 20.42 -15.06
CA ASP A 27 11.73 20.11 -16.14
C ASP A 27 11.00 21.39 -16.57
N TYR A 28 11.07 21.70 -17.86
CA TYR A 28 10.48 22.89 -18.45
C TYR A 28 8.97 22.97 -18.20
N GLN A 29 8.29 21.83 -18.10
CA GLN A 29 6.86 21.77 -17.82
C GLN A 29 6.51 22.39 -16.46
N LEU A 30 7.39 22.32 -15.46
CA LEU A 30 7.14 22.91 -14.14
C LEU A 30 7.06 24.44 -14.18
N TYR A 31 7.82 25.10 -15.06
CA TYR A 31 7.75 26.56 -15.23
C TYR A 31 6.44 27.00 -15.89
N LYS A 32 5.90 26.18 -16.80
CA LYS A 32 4.62 26.43 -17.46
C LYS A 32 3.46 26.15 -16.50
N ASP A 33 3.52 25.05 -15.76
CA ASP A 33 2.50 24.68 -14.77
C ASP A 33 2.42 25.72 -13.65
N PHE A 34 3.58 26.18 -13.16
CA PHE A 34 3.64 27.26 -12.17
C PHE A 34 2.95 28.53 -12.69
N ALA A 35 3.23 28.95 -13.93
CA ALA A 35 2.65 30.14 -14.53
C ALA A 35 1.13 30.09 -14.74
N MET A 36 0.57 28.90 -14.92
CA MET A 36 -0.86 28.70 -15.17
C MET A 36 -1.62 28.16 -13.95
N ASN A 37 -0.98 28.08 -12.78
CA ASN A 37 -1.52 27.47 -11.56
C ASN A 37 -2.03 26.02 -11.76
N LYS A 38 -1.25 25.20 -12.46
CA LYS A 38 -1.56 23.82 -12.87
C LYS A 38 -0.66 22.77 -12.23
N GLY A 39 -0.99 21.50 -12.43
CA GLY A 39 -0.27 20.38 -11.82
C GLY A 39 -0.19 20.56 -10.31
N LYS A 40 1.01 20.42 -9.75
CA LYS A 40 1.28 20.66 -8.32
C LYS A 40 1.28 22.13 -7.88
N PHE A 41 1.12 23.09 -8.79
CA PHE A 41 1.16 24.54 -8.50
C PHE A 41 -0.23 25.18 -8.45
N LYS A 42 -1.24 24.43 -8.02
CA LYS A 42 -2.58 24.97 -7.75
C LYS A 42 -2.53 26.11 -6.75
N VAL A 43 -3.44 27.08 -6.91
CA VAL A 43 -3.54 28.24 -6.00
C VAL A 43 -3.66 27.76 -4.55
N GLY A 44 -2.84 28.34 -3.66
CA GLY A 44 -2.84 28.02 -2.23
C GLY A 44 -2.06 26.75 -1.84
N ALA A 45 -1.57 25.95 -2.79
CA ALA A 45 -0.73 24.79 -2.47
C ALA A 45 0.52 25.21 -1.66
N THR A 46 0.93 24.41 -0.69
CA THR A 46 2.11 24.68 0.17
C THR A 46 3.05 23.49 0.14
N ASN A 47 4.30 23.69 0.57
CA ASN A 47 5.34 22.66 0.62
C ASN A 47 5.54 21.95 -0.73
N VAL A 48 5.42 22.69 -1.83
CA VAL A 48 5.50 22.13 -3.17
C VAL A 48 6.95 21.79 -3.51
N VAL A 49 7.21 20.51 -3.78
CA VAL A 49 8.55 20.01 -4.13
C VAL A 49 8.84 20.25 -5.61
N VAL A 50 9.92 20.97 -5.88
CA VAL A 50 10.50 21.15 -7.22
C VAL A 50 11.74 20.27 -7.32
N GLU A 51 11.55 19.09 -7.92
CA GLU A 51 12.61 18.14 -8.23
C GLU A 51 13.34 18.55 -9.52
N ARG A 52 14.64 18.33 -9.54
CA ARG A 52 15.53 18.60 -10.66
C ARG A 52 15.91 17.29 -11.36
N LYS A 53 16.36 17.38 -12.60
CA LYS A 53 16.76 16.24 -13.43
C LYS A 53 17.96 15.45 -12.88
N ASP A 54 18.74 16.05 -11.97
CA ASP A 54 19.83 15.39 -11.25
C ASP A 54 19.37 14.67 -9.96
N GLY A 55 18.07 14.71 -9.63
CA GLY A 55 17.48 14.13 -8.43
C GLY A 55 17.56 15.02 -7.18
N SER A 56 18.23 16.18 -7.24
CA SER A 56 18.16 17.18 -6.17
C SER A 56 16.83 17.92 -6.19
N PHE A 57 16.43 18.55 -5.08
CA PHE A 57 15.16 19.28 -5.01
C PHE A 57 15.23 20.51 -4.11
N LYS A 58 14.26 21.41 -4.29
CA LYS A 58 13.94 22.51 -3.37
C LYS A 58 12.44 22.52 -3.10
N VAL A 59 12.04 23.11 -1.98
CA VAL A 59 10.63 23.19 -1.57
C VAL A 59 10.19 24.65 -1.56
N ILE A 60 9.02 24.91 -2.14
CA ILE A 60 8.31 26.18 -1.99
C ILE A 60 7.45 26.07 -0.72
N ASN A 61 7.93 26.64 0.38
CA ASN A 61 7.29 26.54 1.71
C ASN A 61 6.16 27.55 1.94
N LEU A 62 5.81 28.37 0.94
CA LEU A 62 4.76 29.37 1.01
C LEU A 62 3.59 28.98 0.09
N PRO A 63 2.38 29.48 0.34
CA PRO A 63 1.24 29.24 -0.53
C PRO A 63 1.53 29.73 -1.96
N ILE A 64 1.22 28.92 -2.97
CA ILE A 64 1.33 29.34 -4.37
C ILE A 64 0.32 30.48 -4.63
N PRO A 65 0.76 31.63 -5.17
CA PRO A 65 -0.12 32.77 -5.46
C PRO A 65 -1.11 32.46 -6.59
N ASP A 66 -2.20 33.23 -6.62
CA ASP A 66 -3.15 33.23 -7.72
C ASP A 66 -2.67 34.17 -8.83
N PHE A 67 -2.29 33.61 -9.98
CA PHE A 67 -1.81 34.37 -11.14
C PHE A 67 -2.93 34.75 -12.11
N SER A 68 -4.19 34.38 -11.82
CA SER A 68 -5.31 34.62 -12.74
C SER A 68 -5.59 36.11 -13.00
N THR A 69 -5.10 37.01 -12.14
CA THR A 69 -5.19 38.47 -12.31
C THR A 69 -4.31 39.02 -13.45
N THR A 70 -3.47 38.17 -14.03
CA THR A 70 -2.58 38.53 -15.14
C THR A 70 -3.26 38.22 -16.45
N ASP A 71 -3.17 39.17 -17.39
CA ASP A 71 -3.62 38.95 -18.75
C ASP A 71 -2.94 37.70 -19.36
N SER A 72 -3.62 37.03 -20.28
CA SER A 72 -3.13 35.79 -20.91
C SER A 72 -1.82 35.97 -21.71
N SER A 73 -1.45 37.20 -22.09
CA SER A 73 -0.14 37.54 -22.68
C SER A 73 0.82 38.20 -21.68
N ALA A 74 0.45 38.26 -20.39
CA ALA A 74 1.21 38.79 -19.28
C ALA A 74 1.83 40.19 -19.48
N VAL A 75 1.18 41.04 -20.28
CA VAL A 75 1.60 42.44 -20.51
C VAL A 75 0.88 43.45 -19.61
N GLY A 76 -0.11 43.00 -18.84
CA GLY A 76 -0.90 43.81 -17.92
C GLY A 76 -1.55 42.97 -16.81
N THR A 77 -1.78 43.60 -15.66
CA THR A 77 -2.35 42.94 -14.47
C THR A 77 -3.57 43.71 -13.96
N LEU A 78 -4.66 43.01 -13.62
CA LEU A 78 -5.90 43.60 -13.12
C LEU A 78 -5.71 44.12 -11.69
N ILE A 79 -5.93 45.41 -11.47
CA ILE A 79 -5.75 46.07 -10.15
C ILE A 79 -7.04 46.64 -9.55
N ASP A 80 -8.05 46.86 -10.40
CA ASP A 80 -9.42 47.23 -10.05
C ASP A 80 -10.33 46.55 -11.09
N PRO A 81 -11.62 46.25 -10.81
CA PRO A 81 -12.47 45.57 -11.78
C PRO A 81 -12.56 46.25 -13.15
N ASN A 82 -12.29 47.56 -13.27
CA ASN A 82 -12.24 48.27 -14.55
C ASN A 82 -10.83 48.68 -15.01
N TYR A 83 -9.76 48.38 -14.27
CA TYR A 83 -8.43 48.91 -14.58
C TYR A 83 -7.31 47.87 -14.52
N VAL A 84 -6.40 48.03 -15.48
CA VAL A 84 -5.18 47.25 -15.62
C VAL A 84 -3.99 48.14 -15.25
N ALA A 85 -2.88 47.56 -14.80
CA ALA A 85 -1.62 48.25 -14.61
C ALA A 85 -0.47 47.52 -15.32
N GLY A 86 0.54 48.29 -15.74
CA GLY A 86 1.69 47.80 -16.51
C GLY A 86 2.61 48.93 -16.97
N VAL A 87 3.38 48.69 -18.04
CA VAL A 87 4.35 49.65 -18.58
C VAL A 87 3.86 50.35 -19.86
N LYS A 88 4.15 51.65 -20.00
CA LYS A 88 3.59 52.46 -21.09
C LYS A 88 4.16 52.12 -22.47
N HIS A 89 5.41 51.66 -22.54
CA HIS A 89 6.03 51.34 -23.82
C HIS A 89 5.37 50.15 -24.54
N ASN A 90 4.57 49.35 -23.85
CA ASN A 90 3.71 48.32 -24.43
C ASN A 90 2.51 48.96 -25.13
N ARG A 91 2.71 49.58 -26.30
CA ARG A 91 1.67 50.32 -27.03
C ARG A 91 0.76 49.45 -27.91
N GLY A 92 1.15 48.20 -28.17
CA GLY A 92 0.50 47.35 -29.17
C GLY A 92 -0.80 46.67 -28.72
N TYR A 93 -0.93 46.33 -27.44
CA TYR A 93 -2.10 45.58 -26.96
C TYR A 93 -3.29 46.52 -26.73
N THR A 94 -4.45 46.12 -27.25
CA THR A 94 -5.71 46.85 -27.18
C THR A 94 -6.79 46.10 -26.40
N THR A 95 -6.49 44.87 -25.98
CA THR A 95 -7.37 44.01 -25.21
C THR A 95 -6.58 43.25 -24.15
N VAL A 96 -7.25 42.84 -23.08
CA VAL A 96 -6.74 41.88 -22.09
C VAL A 96 -7.70 40.72 -21.95
N LYS A 97 -7.21 39.55 -21.56
CA LYS A 97 -8.00 38.32 -21.41
C LYS A 97 -7.69 37.64 -20.08
N TYR A 98 -8.74 37.40 -19.29
CA TYR A 98 -8.68 36.72 -18.01
C TYR A 98 -9.33 35.34 -18.10
N GLY A 99 -8.88 34.38 -17.28
CA GLY A 99 -9.33 32.98 -17.37
C GLY A 99 -8.80 32.20 -18.57
N TYR A 100 -7.65 32.63 -19.12
CA TYR A 100 -6.95 31.98 -20.24
C TYR A 100 -7.86 31.72 -21.45
N ASN A 101 -7.93 30.48 -21.95
CA ASN A 101 -8.75 30.12 -23.11
C ASN A 101 -10.25 30.02 -22.83
N THR A 102 -10.65 30.18 -21.57
CA THR A 102 -12.00 29.86 -21.08
C THR A 102 -12.76 31.09 -20.58
N GLY A 103 -12.07 32.17 -20.23
CA GLY A 103 -12.69 33.41 -19.77
C GLY A 103 -12.91 34.45 -20.87
N HIS A 104 -13.03 35.71 -20.46
CA HIS A 104 -13.45 36.81 -21.33
C HIS A 104 -12.31 37.74 -21.78
N THR A 105 -12.54 38.39 -22.92
CA THR A 105 -11.67 39.43 -23.46
C THR A 105 -12.30 40.80 -23.20
N TYR A 106 -11.51 41.73 -22.68
CA TYR A 106 -11.89 43.09 -22.33
C TYR A 106 -11.11 44.09 -23.17
N LYS A 107 -11.76 45.15 -23.63
CA LYS A 107 -11.17 46.18 -24.51
C LYS A 107 -10.61 47.32 -23.67
N LEU A 108 -9.41 47.76 -24.01
CA LEU A 108 -8.84 49.00 -23.48
C LEU A 108 -9.49 50.20 -24.18
N ILE A 109 -10.07 51.10 -23.39
CA ILE A 109 -10.72 52.32 -23.90
C ILE A 109 -9.86 53.56 -23.66
N ASP A 110 -9.05 53.58 -22.60
CA ASP A 110 -8.02 54.59 -22.36
C ASP A 110 -6.77 53.88 -21.83
N ARG A 111 -5.58 54.34 -22.22
CA ARG A 111 -4.31 53.78 -21.72
C ARG A 111 -3.87 54.42 -20.41
N ASN A 112 -4.28 55.67 -20.13
CA ASN A 112 -3.81 56.45 -18.98
C ASN A 112 -2.29 56.37 -18.79
N GLU A 113 -1.54 56.89 -19.76
CA GLU A 113 -0.06 56.86 -19.72
C GLU A 113 0.49 57.92 -18.76
N LYS A 114 1.40 57.52 -17.86
CA LYS A 114 2.15 58.47 -17.03
C LYS A 114 3.18 59.22 -17.90
N SER A 115 3.10 60.55 -17.91
CA SER A 115 3.91 61.39 -18.81
C SER A 115 5.42 61.20 -18.63
N ASN A 116 5.89 61.17 -17.39
CA ASN A 116 7.32 61.21 -17.04
C ASN A 116 7.92 59.86 -16.59
N ARG A 117 7.13 58.77 -16.57
CA ARG A 117 7.58 57.43 -16.13
C ARG A 117 7.05 56.35 -17.07
N ASP A 118 7.72 55.22 -17.20
CA ASP A 118 7.29 54.10 -18.05
C ASP A 118 6.20 53.26 -17.37
N TYR A 119 5.02 53.85 -17.22
CA TYR A 119 3.94 53.29 -16.43
C TYR A 119 2.60 53.73 -17.01
N HIS A 120 1.59 52.86 -16.97
CA HIS A 120 0.24 53.21 -17.39
C HIS A 120 -0.83 52.47 -16.57
N THR A 121 -2.08 52.95 -16.63
CA THR A 121 -3.20 52.34 -15.91
C THR A 121 -4.45 52.25 -16.78
N PRO A 122 -4.46 51.37 -17.80
CA PRO A 122 -5.53 51.36 -18.79
C PRO A 122 -6.92 51.08 -18.19
N ARG A 123 -7.92 51.82 -18.67
CA ARG A 123 -9.35 51.62 -18.36
C ARG A 123 -9.97 50.64 -19.34
N LEU A 124 -10.84 49.76 -18.83
CA LEU A 124 -11.55 48.74 -19.59
C LEU A 124 -13.00 49.15 -19.88
N ASN A 125 -13.56 48.64 -20.98
CA ASN A 125 -14.95 48.90 -21.39
C ASN A 125 -16.01 48.26 -20.47
N LYS A 126 -15.68 47.16 -19.81
CA LYS A 126 -16.55 46.37 -18.92
C LYS A 126 -15.80 46.02 -17.64
N VAL A 127 -16.53 45.79 -16.54
CA VAL A 127 -15.93 45.25 -15.30
C VAL A 127 -15.51 43.81 -15.52
N VAL A 128 -14.36 43.39 -15.00
CA VAL A 128 -13.91 42.01 -15.09
C VAL A 128 -14.66 41.13 -14.11
N THR A 129 -15.24 40.04 -14.61
CA THR A 129 -16.00 39.05 -13.81
C THR A 129 -15.18 37.79 -13.53
N ASP A 130 -14.31 37.38 -14.45
CA ASP A 130 -13.57 36.11 -14.42
C ASP A 130 -12.66 35.95 -13.21
N VAL A 131 -12.11 37.05 -12.70
CA VAL A 131 -11.09 37.08 -11.65
C VAL A 131 -11.30 38.28 -10.72
N ALA A 132 -10.83 38.16 -9.48
CA ALA A 132 -10.75 39.29 -8.57
C ALA A 132 -9.49 40.12 -8.86
N PRO A 133 -9.49 41.45 -8.73
CA PRO A 133 -8.27 42.25 -8.89
C PRO A 133 -7.21 41.90 -7.83
N THR A 134 -5.93 42.01 -8.19
CA THR A 134 -4.84 41.76 -7.25
C THR A 134 -4.74 42.88 -6.22
N LYS A 135 -4.41 42.52 -4.98
CA LYS A 135 -3.93 43.50 -4.00
C LYS A 135 -2.59 44.06 -4.48
N TYR A 136 -2.35 45.35 -4.25
CA TYR A 136 -1.12 46.04 -4.64
C TYR A 136 -0.66 47.01 -3.55
N LYS A 137 0.65 47.25 -3.48
CA LYS A 137 1.24 48.19 -2.53
C LYS A 137 2.43 48.90 -3.16
N GLN A 138 2.47 50.23 -2.99
CA GLN A 138 3.67 51.00 -3.31
C GLN A 138 4.63 50.91 -2.13
N ASP A 139 5.91 50.72 -2.44
CA ASP A 139 6.97 50.71 -1.44
C ASP A 139 8.20 51.46 -1.99
N ASP A 140 8.39 52.70 -1.54
CA ASP A 140 9.50 53.56 -1.97
C ASP A 140 10.75 53.39 -1.08
N THR A 141 10.88 52.25 -0.37
CA THR A 141 11.93 52.00 0.63
C THR A 141 13.28 51.56 0.05
N LEU A 142 14.34 51.67 0.87
CA LEU A 142 15.70 51.25 0.52
C LEU A 142 15.77 49.71 0.37
N VAL A 143 16.78 49.23 -0.37
CA VAL A 143 16.98 47.79 -0.68
C VAL A 143 16.87 46.85 0.53
N GLN A 144 17.37 47.27 1.70
CA GLN A 144 17.34 46.43 2.91
C GLN A 144 15.91 46.18 3.42
N ASP A 145 14.99 47.12 3.20
CA ASP A 145 13.63 47.02 3.71
C ASP A 145 12.81 46.02 2.88
N TRP A 146 13.01 45.98 1.55
CA TRP A 146 12.41 44.96 0.68
C TRP A 146 12.80 43.53 1.08
N LYS A 147 14.08 43.31 1.41
CA LYS A 147 14.57 41.98 1.83
C LYS A 147 13.97 41.50 3.15
N ASN A 148 13.65 42.44 4.05
CA ASN A 148 13.05 42.14 5.35
C ASN A 148 11.53 42.01 5.27
N LYS A 149 10.88 42.81 4.41
CA LYS A 149 9.43 42.85 4.27
C LYS A 149 8.86 41.68 3.48
N TYR A 150 9.58 41.19 2.47
CA TYR A 150 9.12 40.10 1.63
C TYR A 150 10.08 38.92 1.66
N SER A 151 9.56 37.73 1.99
CA SER A 151 10.36 36.49 2.02
C SER A 151 10.60 35.89 0.64
N LEU A 152 9.65 36.08 -0.29
CA LEU A 152 9.65 35.47 -1.60
C LEU A 152 8.97 36.37 -2.61
N PHE A 153 9.44 36.31 -3.85
CA PHE A 153 8.80 36.96 -4.98
C PHE A 153 8.43 35.90 -6.02
N ALA A 154 7.30 36.11 -6.67
CA ALA A 154 6.84 35.28 -7.76
C ALA A 154 6.59 36.14 -8.99
N ARG A 155 6.89 35.61 -10.17
CA ARG A 155 6.61 36.29 -11.44
C ARG A 155 6.05 35.32 -12.47
N VAL A 156 5.31 35.87 -13.42
CA VAL A 156 4.81 35.16 -14.61
C VAL A 156 4.94 36.09 -15.80
N GLY A 157 5.39 35.58 -16.95
CA GLY A 157 5.48 36.35 -18.19
C GLY A 157 5.49 35.48 -19.44
N SER A 158 5.39 36.12 -20.60
CA SER A 158 5.48 35.47 -21.91
C SER A 158 6.44 36.22 -22.83
N GLY A 159 7.64 36.57 -22.36
CA GLY A 159 8.72 36.96 -23.27
C GLY A 159 9.04 35.87 -24.30
N ILE A 160 10.04 36.10 -25.15
CA ILE A 160 10.69 35.00 -25.89
C ILE A 160 11.05 33.88 -24.86
N GLN A 161 11.36 32.65 -25.23
CA GLN A 161 11.61 31.60 -24.22
C GLN A 161 12.95 30.94 -24.47
N TYR A 162 13.81 30.87 -23.43
CA TYR A 162 15.06 30.12 -23.46
C TYR A 162 15.20 29.14 -22.31
N ILE A 163 15.93 28.06 -22.59
CA ILE A 163 16.53 27.20 -21.57
C ILE A 163 18.04 27.45 -21.59
N GLN A 164 18.65 27.73 -20.44
CA GLN A 164 20.09 27.95 -20.32
C GLN A 164 20.77 26.78 -19.62
N SER A 165 21.87 26.29 -20.22
CA SER A 165 22.66 25.19 -19.69
C SER A 165 23.71 25.63 -18.66
N GLU A 166 24.34 24.66 -17.99
CA GLU A 166 25.46 24.89 -17.06
C GLU A 166 26.63 25.66 -17.69
N ASN A 167 26.86 25.53 -19.00
CA ASN A 167 27.93 26.24 -19.70
C ASN A 167 27.54 27.66 -20.12
N GLY A 168 26.32 28.09 -19.81
CA GLY A 168 25.77 29.40 -20.15
C GLY A 168 25.12 29.47 -21.53
N ASP A 169 25.12 28.40 -22.32
CA ASP A 169 24.50 28.36 -23.65
C ASP A 169 22.97 28.46 -23.53
N LYS A 170 22.37 29.36 -24.33
CA LYS A 170 20.92 29.52 -24.41
C LYS A 170 20.35 28.73 -25.60
N LYS A 171 19.39 27.85 -25.32
CA LYS A 171 18.56 27.17 -26.31
C LYS A 171 17.22 27.89 -26.44
N TYR A 172 16.87 28.31 -27.65
CA TYR A 172 15.57 28.92 -27.98
C TYR A 172 14.45 27.86 -27.94
N GLU A 173 13.34 28.19 -27.27
CA GLU A 173 12.13 27.37 -27.22
C GLU A 173 10.96 28.01 -28.00
N ALA A 174 10.67 29.29 -27.77
CA ALA A 174 9.52 29.96 -28.39
C ALA A 174 9.68 31.48 -28.50
N TRP A 175 8.87 32.10 -29.35
CA TRP A 175 8.83 33.55 -29.50
C TRP A 175 8.00 34.19 -28.37
N ALA A 176 8.03 35.51 -28.26
CA ALA A 176 7.22 36.22 -27.28
C ALA A 176 5.71 35.99 -27.53
N TYR A 177 4.96 35.94 -26.42
CA TYR A 177 3.49 35.85 -26.33
C TYR A 177 2.87 34.51 -26.74
N GLU A 178 3.67 33.47 -26.97
CA GLU A 178 3.20 32.13 -27.34
C GLU A 178 2.60 31.36 -26.14
N TYR A 179 3.24 31.44 -24.97
CA TYR A 179 2.76 30.85 -23.72
C TYR A 179 3.45 31.49 -22.51
N LEU A 180 2.94 31.20 -21.31
CA LEU A 180 3.45 31.74 -20.05
C LEU A 180 4.51 30.82 -19.43
N THR A 181 5.55 31.44 -18.87
CA THR A 181 6.49 30.81 -17.94
C THR A 181 6.60 31.66 -16.69
N GLY A 182 6.85 31.01 -15.56
CA GLY A 182 6.84 31.65 -14.27
C GLY A 182 7.80 30.99 -13.32
N GLY A 183 8.16 31.73 -12.28
CA GLY A 183 9.11 31.24 -11.31
C GLY A 183 9.23 32.11 -10.09
N ILE A 184 10.19 31.73 -9.27
CA ILE A 184 10.41 32.27 -7.93
C ILE A 184 11.73 33.03 -7.90
N ILE A 185 11.70 34.18 -7.23
CA ILE A 185 12.86 35.01 -6.95
C ILE A 185 12.94 35.15 -5.42
N THR A 186 14.09 34.85 -4.83
CA THR A 186 14.28 35.03 -3.39
C THR A 186 14.83 36.42 -3.07
N SER A 187 14.57 36.91 -1.86
CA SER A 187 15.02 38.23 -1.41
C SER A 187 16.55 38.42 -1.51
N ASP A 188 17.32 37.34 -1.40
CA ASP A 188 18.77 37.35 -1.56
C ASP A 188 19.25 37.74 -2.97
N MET A 189 18.39 37.57 -3.98
CA MET A 189 18.68 37.91 -5.38
C MET A 189 18.45 39.40 -5.70
N LEU A 190 17.86 40.18 -4.77
CA LEU A 190 17.62 41.61 -4.98
C LEU A 190 18.94 42.43 -4.97
N TYR A 191 19.08 43.32 -5.96
CA TYR A 191 20.23 44.16 -6.21
C TYR A 191 19.79 45.59 -6.56
N LYS A 192 19.95 46.54 -5.63
CA LYS A 192 19.51 47.96 -5.75
C LYS A 192 17.98 48.14 -5.85
N GLY A 193 17.30 47.82 -4.76
CA GLY A 193 15.86 47.99 -4.60
C GLY A 193 15.17 46.70 -5.00
N ILE A 194 14.21 46.79 -5.91
CA ILE A 194 13.44 45.66 -6.44
C ILE A 194 14.02 45.07 -7.74
N TRP A 195 15.20 45.53 -8.19
CA TRP A 195 15.88 44.92 -9.34
C TRP A 195 16.57 43.61 -8.91
N VAL A 196 16.79 42.71 -9.86
CA VAL A 196 17.22 41.33 -9.56
C VAL A 196 18.51 41.01 -10.30
N ASP A 197 19.54 40.57 -9.58
CA ASP A 197 20.83 40.14 -10.13
C ASP A 197 20.78 38.65 -10.52
N ASP A 198 20.08 38.37 -11.62
CA ASP A 198 19.71 37.02 -12.07
C ASP A 198 20.25 36.66 -13.47
N ARG A 199 20.98 37.56 -14.15
CA ARG A 199 21.44 37.36 -15.54
C ARG A 199 22.94 37.05 -15.65
N GLY A 200 23.49 36.28 -14.71
CA GLY A 200 24.88 35.82 -14.77
C GLY A 200 25.19 34.92 -15.96
N GLU A 201 26.47 34.57 -16.14
CA GLU A 201 26.91 33.68 -17.23
C GLU A 201 26.24 32.30 -17.19
N ASN A 202 25.85 31.83 -16.00
CA ASN A 202 25.22 30.52 -15.79
C ASN A 202 23.99 30.65 -14.86
N MET A 203 22.80 30.30 -15.37
CA MET A 203 21.54 30.28 -14.61
C MET A 203 21.57 29.29 -13.44
N ASN A 204 22.34 28.21 -13.55
CA ASN A 204 22.35 27.15 -12.55
C ASN A 204 23.00 27.61 -11.23
N ASN A 205 23.74 28.73 -11.24
CA ASN A 205 24.25 29.39 -10.03
C ASN A 205 23.13 29.92 -9.09
N TYR A 206 21.90 30.04 -9.59
CA TYR A 206 20.76 30.51 -8.80
C TYR A 206 19.91 29.36 -8.22
N LEU A 207 20.18 28.11 -8.58
CA LEU A 207 19.41 26.95 -8.12
C LEU A 207 19.51 26.75 -6.60
N ASP A 208 20.64 27.11 -5.97
CA ASP A 208 20.76 27.07 -4.51
C ASP A 208 19.96 28.17 -3.80
N LYS A 209 19.69 29.27 -4.51
CA LYS A 209 18.99 30.45 -3.97
C LYS A 209 17.50 30.42 -4.23
N SER A 210 17.04 29.85 -5.35
CA SER A 210 15.63 29.80 -5.73
C SER A 210 15.20 28.38 -6.07
N PRO A 211 14.00 27.94 -5.65
CA PRO A 211 13.44 26.67 -6.06
C PRO A 211 13.11 26.60 -7.56
N LEU A 212 12.82 27.74 -8.19
CA LEU A 212 12.37 27.80 -9.59
C LEU A 212 12.89 29.11 -10.23
N PRO A 213 14.21 29.26 -10.45
CA PRO A 213 14.81 30.50 -10.91
C PRO A 213 14.38 30.83 -12.35
N ILE A 214 14.09 32.12 -12.58
CA ILE A 214 13.67 32.68 -13.87
C ILE A 214 14.10 34.15 -13.92
N TYR A 215 14.44 34.66 -15.11
CA TYR A 215 14.66 36.10 -15.31
C TYR A 215 13.91 36.65 -16.53
N ILE A 216 13.62 37.96 -16.52
CA ILE A 216 12.84 38.65 -17.56
C ILE A 216 13.70 38.91 -18.79
N GLU A 217 13.08 38.90 -19.97
CA GLU A 217 13.70 39.29 -21.23
C GLU A 217 12.73 40.06 -22.16
N GLN A 218 13.05 40.26 -23.44
CA GLN A 218 12.18 40.99 -24.36
C GLN A 218 10.84 40.27 -24.54
N GLY A 219 9.77 41.07 -24.44
CA GLY A 219 8.39 40.60 -24.38
C GLY A 219 7.87 40.37 -22.95
N ASP A 220 8.74 40.29 -21.92
CA ASP A 220 8.30 40.27 -20.51
C ASP A 220 8.01 41.67 -19.94
N SER A 221 8.21 42.73 -20.72
CA SER A 221 7.83 44.08 -20.34
C SER A 221 6.35 44.13 -19.94
N GLY A 222 6.04 44.74 -18.79
CA GLY A 222 4.70 44.79 -18.22
C GLY A 222 4.32 43.59 -17.36
N SER A 223 5.12 42.52 -17.36
CA SER A 223 4.84 41.33 -16.57
C SER A 223 4.90 41.60 -15.06
N PRO A 224 3.98 41.03 -14.26
CA PRO A 224 3.90 41.30 -12.83
C PRO A 224 4.98 40.60 -12.00
N LEU A 225 5.33 41.25 -10.88
CA LEU A 225 6.10 40.71 -9.79
C LEU A 225 5.29 40.88 -8.49
N TRP A 226 4.96 39.77 -7.83
CA TRP A 226 4.33 39.76 -6.51
C TRP A 226 5.36 39.47 -5.43
N GLY A 227 5.22 40.10 -4.28
CA GLY A 227 5.99 39.81 -3.06
C GLY A 227 5.07 39.20 -2.00
N PHE A 228 5.52 38.15 -1.33
CA PHE A 228 4.84 37.60 -0.16
C PHE A 228 5.22 38.42 1.08
N ASN A 229 4.27 39.19 1.61
CA ASN A 229 4.51 40.12 2.70
C ASN A 229 4.55 39.37 4.04
N ASN A 230 5.67 39.51 4.77
CA ASN A 230 5.91 38.82 6.03
C ASN A 230 5.00 39.29 7.18
N GLU A 231 4.46 40.51 7.12
CA GLU A 231 3.58 41.06 8.14
C GLU A 231 2.12 40.66 7.91
N THR A 232 1.65 40.77 6.67
CA THR A 232 0.24 40.45 6.34
C THR A 232 0.03 38.98 6.01
N GLN A 233 1.08 38.22 5.72
CA GLN A 233 1.04 36.83 5.27
C GLN A 233 0.24 36.65 3.96
N GLU A 234 0.33 37.64 3.07
CA GLU A 234 -0.39 37.67 1.79
C GLU A 234 0.53 38.03 0.63
N TRP A 235 0.16 37.60 -0.57
CA TRP A 235 0.79 38.06 -1.81
C TRP A 235 0.24 39.43 -2.22
N GLU A 236 1.13 40.37 -2.50
CA GLU A 236 0.78 41.68 -3.05
C GLU A 236 1.61 42.01 -4.29
N LEU A 237 0.99 42.65 -5.28
CA LEU A 237 1.66 43.14 -6.48
C LEU A 237 2.56 44.32 -6.09
N VAL A 238 3.85 44.21 -6.43
CA VAL A 238 4.86 45.18 -5.99
C VAL A 238 5.58 45.89 -7.13
N ALA A 239 5.70 45.24 -8.29
CA ALA A 239 6.39 45.82 -9.44
C ALA A 239 6.00 45.17 -10.77
N PHE A 240 6.43 45.78 -11.88
CA PHE A 240 6.33 45.22 -13.23
C PHE A 240 7.71 45.10 -13.88
N GLY A 241 7.92 44.09 -14.73
CA GLY A 241 9.11 44.00 -15.57
C GLY A 241 9.17 45.19 -16.53
N MET A 242 10.31 45.89 -16.59
CA MET A 242 10.44 47.13 -17.39
C MET A 242 11.54 47.02 -18.44
N ALA A 243 12.72 46.53 -18.06
CA ALA A 243 13.88 46.51 -18.94
C ALA A 243 14.89 45.45 -18.50
N ILE A 244 15.84 45.15 -19.37
CA ILE A 244 16.96 44.25 -19.08
C ILE A 244 18.29 44.97 -19.26
N SER A 245 19.28 44.57 -18.47
CA SER A 245 20.69 44.88 -18.69
C SER A 245 21.48 43.60 -18.96
N SER A 246 22.81 43.69 -19.07
CA SER A 246 23.67 42.51 -19.23
C SER A 246 23.69 41.61 -18.01
N THR A 247 23.42 42.13 -16.79
CA THR A 247 23.55 41.37 -15.53
C THR A 247 22.30 41.40 -14.65
N VAL A 248 21.36 42.33 -14.88
CA VAL A 248 20.23 42.60 -13.97
C VAL A 248 18.91 42.68 -14.73
N SER A 249 17.87 42.07 -14.17
CA SER A 249 16.46 42.29 -14.53
C SER A 249 15.90 43.52 -13.80
N ILE A 250 15.38 44.49 -14.55
CA ILE A 250 14.96 45.79 -14.04
C ILE A 250 13.43 45.82 -13.93
N TYR A 251 12.94 46.01 -12.71
CA TYR A 251 11.52 46.15 -12.40
C TYR A 251 11.18 47.59 -11.99
N ILE A 252 9.97 48.02 -12.34
CA ILE A 252 9.40 49.31 -11.92
C ILE A 252 8.39 49.09 -10.78
N PRO A 253 8.62 49.65 -9.58
CA PRO A 253 7.68 49.57 -8.47
C PRO A 253 6.30 50.13 -8.82
N VAL A 254 5.26 49.54 -8.23
CA VAL A 254 3.88 50.02 -8.32
C VAL A 254 3.77 51.47 -7.83
N ASP A 255 3.06 52.31 -8.59
CA ASP A 255 2.86 53.74 -8.32
C ASP A 255 1.43 53.97 -7.82
N LYS A 256 1.18 53.66 -6.54
CA LYS A 256 -0.16 53.65 -5.93
C LYS A 256 -0.88 54.99 -6.08
N ALA A 257 -0.19 56.09 -5.78
CA ALA A 257 -0.77 57.43 -5.85
C ALA A 257 -1.24 57.77 -7.27
N PHE A 258 -0.47 57.42 -8.30
CA PHE A 258 -0.87 57.63 -9.69
C PHE A 258 -2.08 56.79 -10.09
N MET A 259 -2.08 55.50 -9.75
CA MET A 259 -3.19 54.61 -10.10
C MET A 259 -4.50 55.06 -9.44
N GLU A 260 -4.47 55.37 -8.13
CA GLU A 260 -5.65 55.84 -7.40
C GLU A 260 -6.15 57.20 -7.93
N GLN A 261 -5.24 58.10 -8.32
CA GLN A 261 -5.62 59.36 -8.95
C GLN A 261 -6.35 59.13 -10.28
N VAL A 262 -5.75 58.36 -11.19
CA VAL A 262 -6.31 58.07 -12.52
C VAL A 262 -7.69 57.42 -12.40
N MET A 263 -7.82 56.40 -11.54
CA MET A 263 -9.11 55.74 -11.33
C MET A 263 -10.14 56.71 -10.77
N GLY A 264 -9.75 57.57 -9.82
CA GLY A 264 -10.63 58.57 -9.22
C GLY A 264 -11.19 59.61 -10.19
N GLU A 265 -10.47 59.93 -11.27
CA GLU A 265 -10.90 60.89 -12.32
C GLU A 265 -12.13 60.39 -13.12
N ASP A 266 -12.44 59.11 -13.02
CA ASP A 266 -13.61 58.50 -13.68
C ASP A 266 -14.83 58.35 -12.77
N TYR A 267 -14.72 58.65 -11.47
CA TYR A 267 -15.85 58.61 -10.55
C TYR A 267 -16.55 59.97 -10.43
N LEU A 268 -17.87 59.96 -10.59
CA LEU A 268 -18.71 61.10 -10.24
C LEU A 268 -18.90 61.19 -8.72
N PRO A 269 -19.28 62.37 -8.18
CA PRO A 269 -19.72 62.49 -6.80
C PRO A 269 -20.85 61.49 -6.49
N GLU A 270 -20.81 60.90 -5.30
CA GLU A 270 -21.80 59.90 -4.88
C GLU A 270 -23.21 60.52 -4.80
N VAL A 271 -24.20 59.79 -5.31
CA VAL A 271 -25.63 60.12 -5.16
C VAL A 271 -26.03 59.80 -3.72
N ASN A 272 -26.19 60.85 -2.93
CA ASN A 272 -26.58 60.81 -1.52
C ASN A 272 -28.07 61.14 -1.39
N ASP A 273 -28.90 60.18 -1.78
CA ASP A 273 -30.36 60.24 -1.67
C ASP A 273 -30.84 60.19 -0.22
N ILE A 274 -32.04 60.74 0.01
CA ILE A 274 -32.74 60.73 1.29
C ILE A 274 -34.11 60.11 1.05
N LYS A 275 -34.43 59.01 1.72
CA LYS A 275 -35.63 58.21 1.43
C LYS A 275 -36.93 59.00 1.59
N ALA A 276 -36.96 59.96 2.52
CA ALA A 276 -38.09 60.85 2.76
C ALA A 276 -38.42 61.80 1.59
N ASN A 277 -37.50 62.02 0.65
CA ASN A 277 -37.67 62.93 -0.49
C ASN A 277 -38.35 62.28 -1.71
N GLY A 278 -38.86 61.04 -1.59
CA GLY A 278 -39.56 60.33 -2.66
C GLY A 278 -38.63 59.56 -3.60
N GLU A 279 -39.15 59.22 -4.78
CA GLU A 279 -38.42 58.46 -5.79
C GLU A 279 -37.27 59.28 -6.39
N ILE A 280 -36.20 58.58 -6.75
CA ILE A 280 -35.08 59.12 -7.54
C ILE A 280 -35.48 58.99 -9.00
N VAL A 281 -35.48 60.09 -9.74
CA VAL A 281 -35.83 60.12 -11.16
C VAL A 281 -34.56 60.23 -11.99
N TRP A 282 -34.35 59.30 -12.92
CA TRP A 282 -33.16 59.21 -13.76
C TRP A 282 -33.53 59.39 -15.23
N GLY A 283 -33.14 60.53 -15.81
CA GLY A 283 -33.37 60.84 -17.24
C GLY A 283 -32.16 60.49 -18.12
N ALA A 284 -32.40 60.26 -19.41
CA ALA A 284 -31.36 59.97 -20.40
C ALA A 284 -30.34 61.11 -20.57
N ALA A 285 -29.21 60.78 -21.20
CA ALA A 285 -28.18 61.75 -21.52
C ALA A 285 -28.64 62.68 -22.65
N ASN A 286 -28.65 63.99 -22.39
CA ASN A 286 -28.94 64.99 -23.41
C ASN A 286 -27.69 65.17 -24.29
N THR A 287 -27.78 64.79 -25.56
CA THR A 287 -26.69 64.89 -26.55
C THR A 287 -26.93 66.06 -27.52
N GLU A 288 -25.85 66.71 -27.95
CA GLU A 288 -25.92 67.68 -29.04
C GLU A 288 -26.16 66.99 -30.40
N GLU A 289 -26.71 67.70 -31.38
CA GLU A 289 -26.94 67.16 -32.72
C GLU A 289 -25.62 66.70 -33.36
N GLY A 290 -25.55 65.44 -33.77
CA GLY A 290 -24.35 64.82 -34.32
C GLY A 290 -23.33 64.32 -33.28
N SER A 291 -23.59 64.51 -31.98
CA SER A 291 -22.83 63.90 -30.88
C SER A 291 -23.55 62.70 -30.31
N ASN A 292 -22.78 61.69 -29.93
CA ASN A 292 -23.22 60.49 -29.24
C ASN A 292 -23.04 60.57 -27.72
N THR A 293 -22.28 61.56 -27.24
CA THR A 293 -21.98 61.80 -25.83
C THR A 293 -22.80 62.97 -25.29
N GLY A 294 -23.19 62.89 -24.01
CA GLY A 294 -24.02 63.91 -23.39
C GLY A 294 -24.07 63.85 -21.87
N THR A 295 -24.81 64.76 -21.27
CA THR A 295 -25.03 64.80 -19.81
C THR A 295 -26.48 64.49 -19.50
N GLY A 296 -26.72 63.50 -18.65
CA GLY A 296 -28.05 63.20 -18.12
C GLY A 296 -28.19 63.65 -16.66
N THR A 297 -29.43 63.66 -16.17
CA THR A 297 -29.77 64.17 -14.84
C THR A 297 -30.42 63.12 -13.97
N ILE A 298 -30.04 63.10 -12.70
CA ILE A 298 -30.65 62.30 -11.63
C ILE A 298 -31.21 63.29 -10.62
N THR A 299 -32.50 63.19 -10.29
CA THR A 299 -33.17 64.16 -9.40
C THR A 299 -33.92 63.47 -8.28
N GLN A 300 -33.97 64.10 -7.10
CA GLN A 300 -34.80 63.67 -5.97
C GLN A 300 -35.15 64.88 -5.10
N GLY A 301 -36.43 65.26 -5.08
CA GLY A 301 -36.85 66.53 -4.46
C GLY A 301 -36.09 67.72 -5.08
N ASP A 302 -35.46 68.54 -4.24
CA ASP A 302 -34.67 69.71 -4.68
C ASP A 302 -33.21 69.37 -5.05
N LYS A 303 -32.78 68.11 -4.93
CA LYS A 303 -31.42 67.68 -5.27
C LYS A 303 -31.34 67.25 -6.73
N THR A 304 -30.26 67.64 -7.39
CA THR A 304 -29.92 67.22 -8.76
C THR A 304 -28.46 66.79 -8.82
N TRP A 305 -28.23 65.64 -9.43
CA TRP A 305 -26.92 65.13 -9.82
C TRP A 305 -26.88 64.98 -11.33
N THR A 306 -25.68 65.00 -11.90
CA THR A 306 -25.46 64.83 -13.34
C THR A 306 -24.56 63.64 -13.59
N TYR A 307 -24.76 62.95 -14.71
CA TYR A 307 -23.87 61.89 -15.16
C TYR A 307 -23.52 62.03 -16.64
N ASN A 308 -22.33 61.55 -17.00
CA ASN A 308 -21.87 61.47 -18.38
C ASN A 308 -22.34 60.15 -18.98
N GLY A 309 -23.17 60.22 -20.01
CA GLY A 309 -23.73 59.06 -20.69
C GLY A 309 -23.64 59.16 -22.21
N LEU A 310 -24.12 58.11 -22.86
CA LEU A 310 -24.29 58.05 -24.30
C LEU A 310 -25.77 58.21 -24.65
N LYS A 311 -26.05 58.55 -25.91
CA LYS A 311 -27.39 58.50 -26.48
C LYS A 311 -27.98 57.08 -26.31
N SER A 312 -29.23 56.99 -25.91
CA SER A 312 -29.88 55.74 -25.47
C SER A 312 -29.95 54.66 -26.56
N ASP A 313 -30.09 55.05 -27.82
CA ASP A 313 -30.24 54.15 -28.97
C ASP A 313 -28.90 53.71 -29.60
N ILE A 314 -27.75 54.09 -29.01
CA ILE A 314 -26.44 53.67 -29.50
C ILE A 314 -26.15 52.22 -29.14
N ASP A 315 -25.82 51.46 -30.17
CA ASP A 315 -25.19 50.14 -30.05
C ASP A 315 -23.77 50.27 -29.48
N LEU A 316 -23.57 49.80 -28.24
CA LEU A 316 -22.29 49.88 -27.52
C LEU A 316 -21.12 49.26 -28.28
N SER A 317 -21.37 48.26 -29.13
CA SER A 317 -20.32 47.62 -29.93
C SER A 317 -19.72 48.57 -30.98
N LYS A 318 -20.44 49.64 -31.33
CA LYS A 318 -20.04 50.64 -32.33
C LYS A 318 -19.49 51.92 -31.70
N ALA A 319 -19.60 52.09 -30.38
CA ALA A 319 -19.04 53.24 -29.69
C ALA A 319 -17.50 53.26 -29.81
N THR A 320 -16.97 54.42 -30.12
CA THR A 320 -15.54 54.69 -30.13
C THR A 320 -14.96 54.66 -28.72
N ASN A 321 -13.65 54.50 -28.62
CA ASN A 321 -12.97 54.51 -27.32
C ASN A 321 -13.15 55.85 -26.59
N ASP A 322 -13.14 56.97 -27.31
CA ASP A 322 -13.32 58.30 -26.73
C ASP A 322 -14.75 58.49 -26.19
N GLU A 323 -15.77 58.00 -26.92
CA GLU A 323 -17.16 58.02 -26.45
C GLU A 323 -17.34 57.14 -25.20
N LEU A 324 -16.76 55.94 -25.18
CA LEU A 324 -16.79 55.07 -24.00
C LEU A 324 -16.07 55.71 -22.80
N ASN A 325 -14.90 56.29 -23.01
CA ASN A 325 -14.11 56.91 -21.95
C ASN A 325 -14.74 58.22 -21.41
N PHE A 326 -15.53 58.92 -22.23
CA PHE A 326 -16.30 60.07 -21.79
C PHE A 326 -17.28 59.73 -20.65
N THR A 327 -17.81 58.50 -20.64
CA THR A 327 -18.73 58.05 -19.60
C THR A 327 -18.02 57.80 -18.26
N LYS A 328 -18.74 57.98 -17.15
CA LYS A 328 -18.18 57.98 -15.80
C LYS A 328 -18.87 56.98 -14.87
N HIS A 329 -18.14 56.51 -13.87
CA HIS A 329 -18.66 55.63 -12.82
C HIS A 329 -19.62 56.41 -11.90
N LEU A 330 -20.70 55.76 -11.47
CA LEU A 330 -21.74 56.34 -10.63
C LEU A 330 -21.97 55.45 -9.40
N THR A 331 -22.05 56.07 -8.23
CA THR A 331 -22.31 55.37 -6.96
C THR A 331 -23.57 55.91 -6.29
N PHE A 332 -24.52 55.02 -5.99
CA PHE A 332 -25.66 55.29 -5.12
C PHE A 332 -25.30 54.92 -3.67
N ALA A 333 -25.13 55.94 -2.82
CA ALA A 333 -24.58 55.81 -1.47
C ALA A 333 -25.52 56.28 -0.34
N GLY A 334 -26.72 56.77 -0.68
CA GLY A 334 -27.67 57.31 0.29
C GLY A 334 -28.45 56.25 1.08
N GLU A 335 -29.65 56.63 1.50
CA GLU A 335 -30.50 55.81 2.38
C GLU A 335 -31.15 54.61 1.67
N GLY A 336 -31.15 54.58 0.34
CA GLY A 336 -31.85 53.56 -0.44
C GLY A 336 -33.27 53.99 -0.78
N GLY A 337 -33.84 53.38 -1.82
CA GLY A 337 -35.18 53.71 -2.28
C GLY A 337 -35.45 53.24 -3.70
N THR A 338 -36.41 53.88 -4.35
CA THR A 338 -36.79 53.55 -5.73
C THR A 338 -36.14 54.53 -6.70
N ILE A 339 -35.44 53.99 -7.69
CA ILE A 339 -34.89 54.68 -8.85
C ILE A 339 -35.82 54.38 -10.03
N LYS A 340 -36.35 55.43 -10.64
CA LYS A 340 -37.26 55.36 -11.78
C LYS A 340 -36.57 55.93 -13.02
N LEU A 341 -36.44 55.12 -14.06
CA LEU A 341 -35.86 55.53 -15.35
C LEU A 341 -36.95 56.18 -16.20
N GLU A 342 -36.81 57.47 -16.53
CA GLU A 342 -37.75 58.16 -17.44
C GLU A 342 -37.52 57.81 -18.92
N ASP A 343 -36.34 57.26 -19.23
CA ASP A 343 -35.93 56.82 -20.56
C ASP A 343 -34.85 55.73 -20.40
N SER A 344 -34.52 55.03 -21.48
CA SER A 344 -33.43 54.06 -21.51
C SER A 344 -32.08 54.75 -21.22
N ILE A 345 -31.28 54.13 -20.36
CA ILE A 345 -30.02 54.71 -19.86
C ILE A 345 -28.83 53.96 -20.46
N ASN A 346 -28.02 54.67 -21.23
CA ASN A 346 -26.76 54.16 -21.74
C ASN A 346 -25.57 54.81 -21.03
N MET A 347 -24.93 54.06 -20.13
CA MET A 347 -23.75 54.48 -19.38
C MET A 347 -22.43 54.13 -20.06
N GLY A 348 -22.39 53.59 -21.28
CA GLY A 348 -21.13 53.27 -21.96
C GLY A 348 -20.23 52.34 -21.13
N ALA A 349 -19.05 52.85 -20.73
CA ALA A 349 -18.10 52.19 -19.85
C ALA A 349 -18.17 52.69 -18.39
N GLY A 350 -19.25 53.35 -18.00
CA GLY A 350 -19.59 53.71 -16.64
C GLY A 350 -20.06 52.48 -15.84
N LYS A 351 -19.46 52.27 -14.67
CA LYS A 351 -19.84 51.23 -13.68
C LYS A 351 -20.86 51.82 -12.74
N LEU A 352 -21.84 51.02 -12.34
CA LEU A 352 -22.84 51.38 -11.36
C LEU A 352 -22.57 50.66 -10.04
N THR A 353 -22.41 51.41 -8.95
CA THR A 353 -22.17 50.85 -7.61
C THR A 353 -23.32 51.19 -6.65
N PHE A 354 -23.81 50.19 -5.94
CA PHE A 354 -24.85 50.35 -4.91
C PHE A 354 -24.31 50.01 -3.52
N LYS A 355 -24.35 50.98 -2.60
CA LYS A 355 -23.95 50.80 -1.19
C LYS A 355 -25.13 50.53 -0.24
N ASN A 356 -26.36 50.59 -0.75
CA ASN A 356 -27.58 50.33 0.02
C ASN A 356 -28.61 49.55 -0.80
N ASN A 357 -29.77 49.25 -0.22
CA ASN A 357 -30.85 48.53 -0.92
C ASN A 357 -31.62 49.49 -1.83
N TYR A 358 -31.89 49.07 -3.07
CA TYR A 358 -32.65 49.87 -4.04
C TYR A 358 -33.63 49.01 -4.84
N THR A 359 -34.65 49.67 -5.38
CA THR A 359 -35.47 49.16 -6.49
C THR A 359 -35.20 50.02 -7.70
N VAL A 360 -34.89 49.42 -8.85
CA VAL A 360 -34.70 50.12 -10.13
C VAL A 360 -35.79 49.67 -11.09
N LYS A 361 -36.59 50.62 -11.59
CA LYS A 361 -37.72 50.35 -12.50
C LYS A 361 -37.78 51.37 -13.64
N GLY A 362 -38.38 50.98 -14.76
CA GLY A 362 -38.75 51.90 -15.83
C GLY A 362 -40.02 52.69 -15.51
N GLU A 363 -40.20 53.86 -16.13
CA GLU A 363 -41.46 54.63 -16.10
C GLU A 363 -42.59 53.85 -16.77
N THR A 364 -42.32 53.31 -17.97
CA THR A 364 -43.28 52.52 -18.75
C THR A 364 -43.05 51.01 -18.62
N GLY A 365 -41.84 50.61 -18.21
CA GLY A 365 -41.42 49.21 -18.14
C GLY A 365 -40.72 48.72 -19.41
N GLU A 366 -40.65 49.57 -20.46
CA GLU A 366 -39.91 49.29 -21.70
C GLU A 366 -38.47 49.84 -21.67
N GLU A 367 -38.16 50.68 -20.69
CA GLU A 367 -36.83 51.27 -20.57
C GLU A 367 -35.76 50.19 -20.31
N THR A 368 -34.57 50.43 -20.85
CA THR A 368 -33.42 49.52 -20.72
C THR A 368 -32.23 50.22 -20.07
N TRP A 369 -31.29 49.44 -19.57
CA TRP A 369 -30.02 49.96 -19.04
C TRP A 369 -28.83 49.18 -19.58
N VAL A 370 -27.77 49.91 -19.93
CA VAL A 370 -26.47 49.34 -20.31
C VAL A 370 -25.31 50.14 -19.72
N GLY A 371 -24.21 49.48 -19.43
CA GLY A 371 -23.00 50.10 -18.86
C GLY A 371 -21.85 49.11 -18.71
N ALA A 372 -20.78 49.52 -18.02
CA ALA A 372 -19.63 48.64 -17.77
C ALA A 372 -19.98 47.44 -16.88
N GLY A 373 -20.97 47.59 -16.00
CA GLY A 373 -21.42 46.57 -15.07
C GLY A 373 -21.99 47.15 -13.78
N ILE A 374 -22.51 46.27 -12.92
CA ILE A 374 -23.11 46.58 -11.63
C ILE A 374 -22.28 45.94 -10.51
N GLU A 375 -21.98 46.73 -9.49
CA GLU A 375 -21.35 46.31 -8.25
C GLU A 375 -22.29 46.56 -7.07
N ILE A 376 -22.58 45.53 -6.29
CA ILE A 376 -23.47 45.64 -5.13
C ILE A 376 -22.69 45.29 -3.87
N ALA A 377 -22.71 46.18 -2.89
CA ALA A 377 -22.02 45.97 -1.63
C ALA A 377 -22.57 44.75 -0.86
N LYS A 378 -21.71 44.13 -0.06
CA LYS A 378 -22.06 42.99 0.80
C LYS A 378 -23.32 43.27 1.63
N ASN A 379 -24.19 42.26 1.76
CA ASN A 379 -25.45 42.31 2.51
C ASN A 379 -26.46 43.34 1.99
N LYS A 380 -26.30 43.83 0.75
CA LYS A 380 -27.27 44.71 0.08
C LYS A 380 -27.94 43.98 -1.06
N GLU A 381 -29.17 44.39 -1.35
CA GLU A 381 -29.98 43.84 -2.43
C GLU A 381 -30.53 44.96 -3.32
N VAL A 382 -30.41 44.77 -4.63
CA VAL A 382 -31.02 45.65 -5.63
C VAL A 382 -32.06 44.86 -6.40
N LEU A 383 -33.34 45.24 -6.25
CA LEU A 383 -34.43 44.75 -7.06
C LEU A 383 -34.39 45.45 -8.43
N TRP A 384 -34.08 44.71 -9.47
CA TRP A 384 -33.76 45.20 -10.79
C TRP A 384 -34.86 44.82 -11.80
N GLN A 385 -35.71 45.79 -12.14
CA GLN A 385 -36.91 45.61 -12.97
C GLN A 385 -36.75 46.25 -14.36
N VAL A 386 -35.51 46.28 -14.87
CA VAL A 386 -35.15 46.92 -16.15
C VAL A 386 -34.43 45.89 -17.03
N ASN A 387 -34.86 45.75 -18.28
CA ASN A 387 -34.24 44.82 -19.22
C ASN A 387 -32.90 45.35 -19.75
N GLY A 388 -32.06 44.44 -20.25
CA GLY A 388 -30.86 44.78 -21.00
C GLY A 388 -31.15 44.94 -22.49
N VAL A 389 -30.09 45.08 -23.29
CA VAL A 389 -30.20 45.18 -24.75
C VAL A 389 -29.46 44.04 -25.45
N LYS A 390 -29.95 43.68 -26.63
CA LYS A 390 -29.36 42.65 -27.46
C LYS A 390 -27.91 42.97 -27.84
N GLY A 391 -27.03 41.98 -27.69
CA GLY A 391 -25.61 42.11 -28.03
C GLY A 391 -24.75 42.74 -26.95
N ASP A 392 -25.34 43.14 -25.81
CA ASP A 392 -24.61 43.53 -24.60
C ASP A 392 -24.73 42.45 -23.53
N ALA A 393 -23.68 42.30 -22.71
CA ALA A 393 -23.71 41.48 -21.52
C ALA A 393 -23.68 42.39 -20.27
N LEU A 394 -24.67 42.21 -19.38
CA LEU A 394 -24.63 42.79 -18.05
C LEU A 394 -23.53 42.09 -17.25
N HIS A 395 -22.58 42.85 -16.71
CA HIS A 395 -21.56 42.29 -15.83
C HIS A 395 -21.92 42.57 -14.38
N LYS A 396 -21.98 41.54 -13.54
CA LYS A 396 -22.32 41.65 -12.11
C LYS A 396 -21.17 41.17 -11.22
N ILE A 397 -20.74 42.06 -10.33
CA ILE A 397 -19.73 41.82 -9.28
C ILE A 397 -20.18 42.39 -7.92
N GLY A 398 -19.33 42.28 -6.90
CA GLY A 398 -19.64 42.64 -5.52
C GLY A 398 -20.48 41.58 -4.80
N GLU A 399 -20.20 41.38 -3.52
CA GLU A 399 -20.78 40.30 -2.69
C GLU A 399 -22.30 40.41 -2.45
N GLY A 400 -22.93 41.54 -2.82
CA GLY A 400 -24.37 41.74 -2.69
C GLY A 400 -25.22 41.05 -3.75
N THR A 401 -26.53 41.19 -3.60
CA THR A 401 -27.57 40.50 -4.38
C THR A 401 -28.15 41.40 -5.46
N LEU A 402 -28.14 40.95 -6.71
CA LEU A 402 -28.95 41.52 -7.79
C LEU A 402 -30.19 40.65 -8.00
N HIS A 403 -31.36 41.17 -7.71
CA HIS A 403 -32.62 40.46 -7.87
C HIS A 403 -33.31 40.92 -9.16
N VAL A 404 -33.17 40.12 -10.23
CA VAL A 404 -33.71 40.42 -11.55
C VAL A 404 -35.19 40.09 -11.59
N ASN A 405 -36.02 41.10 -11.82
CA ASN A 405 -37.49 41.02 -11.75
C ASN A 405 -38.14 41.93 -12.80
N ALA A 406 -37.58 42.00 -14.00
CA ALA A 406 -38.17 42.75 -15.11
C ALA A 406 -39.27 41.93 -15.79
N THR A 407 -39.98 42.55 -16.74
CA THR A 407 -41.10 41.91 -17.45
C THR A 407 -40.69 41.55 -18.89
N GLY A 408 -41.18 40.40 -19.36
CA GLY A 408 -41.02 39.97 -20.75
C GLY A 408 -39.69 39.29 -21.04
N LYS A 409 -39.28 39.37 -22.31
CA LYS A 409 -38.04 38.77 -22.81
C LYS A 409 -36.88 39.77 -22.76
N ASN A 410 -35.94 39.56 -21.83
CA ASN A 410 -34.67 40.28 -21.86
C ASN A 410 -33.75 39.70 -22.96
N GLU A 411 -33.35 40.54 -23.92
CA GLU A 411 -32.43 40.14 -25.00
C GLU A 411 -30.94 40.32 -24.65
N GLY A 412 -30.62 40.92 -23.49
CA GLY A 412 -29.24 41.04 -23.01
C GLY A 412 -28.72 39.74 -22.39
N ALA A 413 -27.39 39.58 -22.37
CA ALA A 413 -26.71 38.47 -21.70
C ALA A 413 -26.27 38.85 -20.27
N LEU A 414 -25.80 37.88 -19.48
CA LEU A 414 -25.27 38.10 -18.14
C LEU A 414 -23.92 37.40 -17.95
N ASN A 415 -22.94 38.15 -17.48
CA ASN A 415 -21.68 37.63 -16.94
C ASN A 415 -21.65 37.91 -15.44
N VAL A 416 -21.63 36.85 -14.63
CA VAL A 416 -21.65 36.99 -13.17
C VAL A 416 -20.34 36.48 -12.58
N GLY A 417 -19.65 37.39 -11.89
CA GLY A 417 -18.36 37.12 -11.29
C GLY A 417 -18.36 37.14 -9.76
N ASP A 418 -19.38 37.70 -9.11
CA ASP A 418 -19.41 37.75 -7.64
C ASP A 418 -20.81 38.01 -7.07
N GLY A 419 -21.01 37.62 -5.81
CA GLY A 419 -22.26 37.76 -5.08
C GLY A 419 -23.38 36.88 -5.62
N ILE A 420 -24.62 37.33 -5.44
CA ILE A 420 -25.82 36.57 -5.77
C ILE A 420 -26.59 37.27 -6.91
N VAL A 421 -27.08 36.49 -7.87
CA VAL A 421 -28.06 36.94 -8.86
C VAL A 421 -29.30 36.06 -8.76
N ILE A 422 -30.45 36.65 -8.42
CA ILE A 422 -31.73 35.93 -8.41
C ILE A 422 -32.43 36.21 -9.74
N LEU A 423 -32.79 35.15 -10.46
CA LEU A 423 -33.59 35.24 -11.69
C LEU A 423 -35.05 35.03 -11.32
N ASP A 424 -35.81 36.11 -11.36
CA ASP A 424 -37.26 36.17 -11.08
C ASP A 424 -37.97 37.03 -12.14
N GLN A 425 -37.63 36.84 -13.42
CA GLN A 425 -38.25 37.55 -14.54
C GLN A 425 -39.75 37.24 -14.59
N GLN A 426 -40.57 38.27 -14.79
CA GLN A 426 -42.02 38.15 -14.92
C GLN A 426 -42.41 38.00 -16.39
N ALA A 427 -43.49 37.26 -16.65
CA ALA A 427 -44.01 37.13 -18.01
C ALA A 427 -44.69 38.44 -18.46
N ASP A 428 -44.56 38.80 -19.73
CA ASP A 428 -45.34 39.88 -20.33
C ASP A 428 -46.81 39.48 -20.57
N GLU A 429 -47.62 40.41 -21.10
CA GLU A 429 -49.04 40.16 -21.41
C GLU A 429 -49.26 39.02 -22.44
N ASN A 430 -48.24 38.68 -23.23
CA ASN A 430 -48.26 37.58 -24.20
C ASN A 430 -47.71 36.26 -23.63
N GLY A 431 -47.31 36.24 -22.36
CA GLY A 431 -46.70 35.08 -21.71
C GLY A 431 -45.22 34.88 -22.02
N ASN A 432 -44.54 35.83 -22.68
CA ASN A 432 -43.11 35.72 -22.94
C ASN A 432 -42.34 35.99 -21.66
N LYS A 433 -41.37 35.13 -21.35
CA LYS A 433 -40.53 35.22 -20.15
C LYS A 433 -39.12 34.72 -20.46
N GLN A 434 -38.12 35.54 -20.19
CA GLN A 434 -36.70 35.17 -20.29
C GLN A 434 -35.87 36.20 -19.50
N ALA A 435 -35.11 35.74 -18.51
CA ALA A 435 -34.30 36.62 -17.68
C ALA A 435 -33.07 37.17 -18.41
N PHE A 436 -32.41 36.35 -19.26
CA PHE A 436 -31.26 36.72 -20.09
C PHE A 436 -31.17 35.83 -21.34
N ASP A 437 -30.49 36.30 -22.39
CA ASP A 437 -30.21 35.49 -23.58
C ASP A 437 -29.25 34.34 -23.29
N TYR A 438 -28.14 34.57 -22.60
CA TYR A 438 -27.25 33.53 -22.05
C TYR A 438 -26.60 34.02 -20.75
N ILE A 439 -26.09 33.08 -19.96
CA ILE A 439 -25.43 33.37 -18.68
C ILE A 439 -24.06 32.69 -18.61
N ASP A 440 -23.02 33.46 -18.34
CA ASP A 440 -21.69 32.95 -18.00
C ASP A 440 -21.43 33.15 -16.49
N ILE A 441 -21.31 32.03 -15.77
CA ILE A 441 -20.96 31.98 -14.34
C ILE A 441 -19.47 31.72 -14.23
N VAL A 442 -18.72 32.65 -13.64
CA VAL A 442 -17.26 32.62 -13.61
C VAL A 442 -16.68 32.98 -12.24
N SER A 443 -15.38 32.69 -12.08
CA SER A 443 -14.50 32.94 -10.93
C SER A 443 -14.71 32.08 -9.68
N GLY A 444 -15.79 31.31 -9.61
CA GLY A 444 -16.14 30.46 -8.46
C GLY A 444 -16.83 31.20 -7.30
N ARG A 445 -16.91 32.54 -7.36
CA ARG A 445 -17.49 33.38 -6.27
C ARG A 445 -19.01 33.56 -6.38
N ALA A 446 -19.54 33.56 -7.60
CA ALA A 446 -20.93 33.88 -7.87
C ALA A 446 -21.90 32.73 -7.52
N THR A 447 -23.14 33.10 -7.19
CA THR A 447 -24.29 32.20 -7.13
C THR A 447 -25.45 32.77 -7.95
N VAL A 448 -25.99 31.99 -8.90
CA VAL A 448 -27.21 32.31 -9.64
C VAL A 448 -28.35 31.47 -9.10
N VAL A 449 -29.47 32.10 -8.74
CA VAL A 449 -30.65 31.44 -8.15
C VAL A 449 -31.79 31.45 -9.16
N LEU A 450 -32.38 30.30 -9.45
CA LEU A 450 -33.56 30.17 -10.32
C LEU A 450 -34.83 30.15 -9.47
N LYS A 451 -35.70 31.18 -9.57
CA LYS A 451 -36.98 31.16 -8.83
C LYS A 451 -38.00 30.19 -9.39
N ASP A 452 -37.90 29.89 -10.68
CA ASP A 452 -38.66 28.83 -11.34
C ASP A 452 -37.87 28.28 -12.54
N SER A 453 -38.39 27.22 -13.18
CA SER A 453 -37.75 26.51 -14.29
C SER A 453 -37.83 27.23 -15.64
N GLU A 454 -38.56 28.35 -15.75
CA GLU A 454 -38.82 29.06 -17.01
C GLU A 454 -37.98 30.34 -17.16
N GLN A 455 -37.07 30.60 -16.21
CA GLN A 455 -36.23 31.80 -16.20
C GLN A 455 -35.24 31.85 -17.39
N ILE A 456 -34.68 30.70 -17.78
CA ILE A 456 -33.70 30.59 -18.86
C ILE A 456 -33.66 29.16 -19.42
N ASP A 457 -33.38 29.03 -20.72
CA ASP A 457 -33.02 27.75 -21.35
C ASP A 457 -31.65 27.29 -20.81
N THR A 458 -31.62 26.14 -20.16
CA THR A 458 -30.43 25.60 -19.49
C THR A 458 -29.26 25.33 -20.44
N SER A 459 -29.49 25.15 -21.74
CA SER A 459 -28.44 25.01 -22.76
C SER A 459 -27.62 26.30 -22.97
N LYS A 460 -28.14 27.43 -22.46
CA LYS A 460 -27.53 28.76 -22.52
C LYS A 460 -26.90 29.21 -21.20
N ILE A 461 -26.77 28.30 -20.23
CA ILE A 461 -25.99 28.51 -19.02
C ILE A 461 -24.60 27.90 -19.23
N ASN A 462 -23.55 28.69 -19.02
CA ASN A 462 -22.17 28.23 -19.09
C ASN A 462 -21.46 28.49 -17.77
N PHE A 463 -20.74 27.49 -17.29
CA PHE A 463 -19.75 27.65 -16.23
C PHE A 463 -18.38 27.81 -16.88
N GLY A 464 -17.88 29.05 -16.89
CA GLY A 464 -16.58 29.39 -17.46
C GLY A 464 -15.44 29.17 -16.46
N PHE A 465 -14.38 29.97 -16.57
CA PHE A 465 -13.19 29.85 -15.71
C PHE A 465 -13.55 29.85 -14.22
N ARG A 466 -13.22 28.75 -13.53
CA ARG A 466 -13.53 28.46 -12.11
C ARG A 466 -15.01 28.41 -11.76
N GLY A 467 -15.91 28.43 -12.74
CA GLY A 467 -17.35 28.29 -12.58
C GLY A 467 -17.97 29.17 -11.49
N GLY A 468 -18.76 28.55 -10.62
CA GLY A 468 -19.62 29.16 -9.60
C GLY A 468 -20.84 28.28 -9.34
N ARG A 469 -21.82 28.79 -8.61
CA ARG A 469 -23.02 28.03 -8.24
C ARG A 469 -24.24 28.41 -9.08
N LEU A 470 -24.97 27.40 -9.55
CA LEU A 470 -26.37 27.50 -9.95
C LEU A 470 -27.23 26.85 -8.88
N ASP A 471 -27.92 27.67 -8.10
CA ASP A 471 -28.90 27.25 -7.12
C ASP A 471 -30.27 27.12 -7.77
N VAL A 472 -30.82 25.91 -7.74
CA VAL A 472 -32.12 25.61 -8.35
C VAL A 472 -33.30 25.89 -7.41
N ASP A 473 -33.05 26.26 -6.14
CA ASP A 473 -34.05 26.70 -5.16
C ASP A 473 -35.33 25.83 -5.10
N GLY A 474 -35.13 24.51 -5.03
CA GLY A 474 -36.23 23.53 -4.98
C GLY A 474 -37.01 23.34 -6.29
N ASN A 475 -36.50 23.81 -7.43
CA ASN A 475 -37.12 23.62 -8.74
C ASN A 475 -36.68 22.34 -9.44
N ASN A 476 -37.55 21.84 -10.32
CA ASN A 476 -37.20 20.74 -11.22
C ASN A 476 -36.63 21.36 -12.49
N ILE A 477 -35.37 21.04 -12.81
CA ILE A 477 -34.63 21.66 -13.92
C ILE A 477 -34.15 20.56 -14.86
N THR A 478 -34.39 20.74 -16.16
CA THR A 478 -33.95 19.80 -17.20
C THR A 478 -32.72 20.33 -17.92
N PHE A 479 -31.71 19.49 -18.09
CA PHE A 479 -30.48 19.77 -18.85
C PHE A 479 -30.32 18.76 -20.00
N GLY A 480 -29.73 19.22 -21.11
CA GLY A 480 -29.03 18.36 -22.05
C GLY A 480 -27.55 18.27 -21.64
N ASP A 481 -26.64 18.70 -22.50
CA ASP A 481 -25.25 18.94 -22.10
C ASP A 481 -25.16 20.06 -21.05
N ILE A 482 -24.31 19.88 -20.04
CA ILE A 482 -23.98 20.91 -19.06
C ILE A 482 -22.63 21.52 -19.44
N ASN A 483 -22.64 22.76 -19.92
CA ASN A 483 -21.43 23.45 -20.36
C ASN A 483 -20.60 23.87 -19.13
N ALA A 484 -19.69 22.99 -18.70
CA ALA A 484 -18.77 23.23 -17.59
C ALA A 484 -17.33 23.01 -18.02
N VAL A 485 -16.52 24.07 -17.93
CA VAL A 485 -15.11 24.06 -18.33
C VAL A 485 -14.22 23.33 -17.32
N ASP A 486 -14.54 23.44 -16.04
CA ASP A 486 -13.76 22.90 -14.93
C ASP A 486 -14.64 22.53 -13.72
N PHE A 487 -14.01 22.01 -12.67
CA PHE A 487 -14.66 21.56 -11.44
C PHE A 487 -15.29 22.67 -10.59
N GLY A 488 -15.02 23.94 -10.88
CA GLY A 488 -15.64 25.06 -10.17
C GLY A 488 -17.13 25.22 -10.45
N ALA A 489 -17.66 24.56 -11.48
CA ALA A 489 -19.09 24.50 -11.77
C ALA A 489 -19.84 23.72 -10.69
N MET A 490 -20.87 24.30 -10.09
CA MET A 490 -21.70 23.64 -9.08
C MET A 490 -23.18 23.81 -9.37
N ILE A 491 -23.94 22.73 -9.29
CA ILE A 491 -25.42 22.76 -9.29
C ILE A 491 -25.87 22.35 -7.89
N VAL A 492 -26.59 23.24 -7.21
CA VAL A 492 -26.93 23.10 -5.79
C VAL A 492 -28.41 23.34 -5.56
N ASN A 493 -28.91 22.90 -4.41
CA ASN A 493 -30.22 23.28 -3.90
C ASN A 493 -30.06 23.88 -2.51
N HIS A 494 -30.16 25.20 -2.38
CA HIS A 494 -30.11 25.86 -1.07
C HIS A 494 -31.48 25.94 -0.39
N ASN A 495 -32.51 25.30 -0.96
CA ASN A 495 -33.83 25.20 -0.37
C ASN A 495 -33.95 23.97 0.56
N ASN A 496 -34.22 24.21 1.85
CA ASN A 496 -34.38 23.14 2.83
C ASN A 496 -35.80 22.57 2.95
N GLU A 497 -36.80 23.23 2.36
CA GLU A 497 -38.21 22.85 2.48
C GLU A 497 -38.69 22.04 1.28
N LYS A 498 -38.12 22.32 0.10
CA LYS A 498 -38.52 21.73 -1.17
C LYS A 498 -37.36 21.00 -1.81
N LYS A 499 -37.59 19.71 -2.08
CA LYS A 499 -36.70 18.88 -2.89
C LYS A 499 -36.62 19.40 -4.33
N ALA A 500 -35.42 19.45 -4.88
CA ALA A 500 -35.18 19.69 -6.30
C ALA A 500 -34.96 18.39 -7.08
N VAL A 501 -35.22 18.41 -8.38
CA VAL A 501 -34.89 17.31 -9.29
C VAL A 501 -34.16 17.85 -10.51
N ILE A 502 -32.94 17.38 -10.72
CA ILE A 502 -32.17 17.65 -11.94
C ILE A 502 -32.44 16.51 -12.93
N GLU A 503 -33.10 16.81 -14.03
CA GLU A 503 -33.34 15.85 -15.11
C GLU A 503 -32.30 16.02 -16.20
N ILE A 504 -31.42 15.04 -16.35
CA ILE A 504 -30.46 14.93 -17.46
C ILE A 504 -31.15 14.18 -18.60
N ASP A 505 -31.63 14.95 -19.57
CA ASP A 505 -32.29 14.46 -20.77
C ASP A 505 -31.24 14.12 -21.84
N THR A 506 -30.89 12.84 -21.93
CA THR A 506 -29.85 12.35 -22.83
C THR A 506 -30.22 12.46 -24.32
N ASP A 507 -31.51 12.66 -24.64
CA ASP A 507 -31.95 12.91 -26.02
C ASP A 507 -31.51 14.31 -26.50
N LYS A 508 -31.21 15.22 -25.57
CA LYS A 508 -30.69 16.57 -25.84
C LYS A 508 -29.16 16.64 -25.88
N PHE A 509 -28.44 15.53 -25.70
CA PHE A 509 -26.98 15.53 -25.84
C PHE A 509 -26.59 15.81 -27.29
N LYS A 510 -25.56 16.65 -27.49
CA LYS A 510 -24.98 16.93 -28.81
C LYS A 510 -24.37 15.68 -29.46
N LYS A 511 -23.99 14.68 -28.67
CA LYS A 511 -23.36 13.41 -29.09
C LYS A 511 -23.89 12.23 -28.24
N ASP A 512 -23.37 11.03 -28.48
CA ASP A 512 -23.71 9.85 -27.68
C ASP A 512 -23.06 9.85 -26.28
N THR A 513 -22.13 10.77 -26.03
CA THR A 513 -21.46 10.92 -24.75
C THR A 513 -21.43 12.40 -24.36
N SER A 514 -21.74 12.67 -23.09
CA SER A 514 -21.64 13.97 -22.46
C SER A 514 -20.82 13.87 -21.16
N ILE A 515 -20.19 14.98 -20.76
CA ILE A 515 -19.33 15.04 -19.58
C ILE A 515 -19.65 16.29 -18.75
N TYR A 516 -19.75 16.13 -17.44
CA TYR A 516 -19.86 17.23 -16.50
C TYR A 516 -18.63 17.25 -15.60
N HIS A 517 -17.85 18.32 -15.69
CA HIS A 517 -16.66 18.52 -14.86
C HIS A 517 -16.98 19.02 -13.45
N GLY A 518 -18.19 19.52 -13.22
CA GLY A 518 -18.57 20.14 -11.95
C GLY A 518 -19.05 19.18 -10.86
N HIS A 519 -19.70 19.77 -9.87
CA HIS A 519 -20.14 19.12 -8.63
C HIS A 519 -21.66 19.26 -8.43
N PHE A 520 -22.34 18.15 -8.15
CA PHE A 520 -23.75 18.16 -7.75
C PHE A 520 -23.91 18.21 -6.22
N GLY A 521 -24.67 19.18 -5.71
CA GLY A 521 -24.88 19.39 -4.27
C GLY A 521 -23.88 20.35 -3.64
N GLU A 522 -24.21 20.87 -2.46
CA GLU A 522 -23.38 21.85 -1.76
C GLU A 522 -22.36 21.16 -0.85
N ASN A 523 -21.09 21.55 -0.97
CA ASN A 523 -19.98 21.02 -0.20
C ASN A 523 -19.41 22.05 0.81
N ASP A 524 -19.83 23.31 0.72
CA ASP A 524 -19.58 24.33 1.74
C ASP A 524 -20.49 24.09 2.95
N LYS A 525 -19.88 23.78 4.09
CA LYS A 525 -20.59 23.44 5.33
C LYS A 525 -21.36 24.61 5.93
N ASP A 526 -21.04 25.84 5.52
CA ASP A 526 -21.71 27.06 5.98
C ASP A 526 -22.94 27.39 5.13
N LYS A 527 -23.19 26.63 4.06
CA LYS A 527 -24.34 26.78 3.17
C LYS A 527 -25.30 25.59 3.30
N VAL A 528 -26.54 25.82 2.89
CA VAL A 528 -27.60 24.80 2.91
C VAL A 528 -27.35 23.76 1.82
N ASN A 529 -27.48 22.48 2.16
CA ASN A 529 -27.49 21.37 1.20
C ASN A 529 -28.85 20.65 1.19
N GLY A 530 -29.82 21.27 0.53
CA GLY A 530 -31.19 20.78 0.40
C GLY A 530 -31.29 19.45 -0.34
N GLU A 531 -32.44 18.78 -0.22
CA GLU A 531 -32.66 17.50 -0.91
C GLU A 531 -32.66 17.72 -2.44
N MET A 532 -31.90 16.90 -3.16
CA MET A 532 -31.83 16.97 -4.62
C MET A 532 -31.58 15.57 -5.19
N ASP A 533 -32.37 15.17 -6.18
CA ASP A 533 -32.10 13.97 -6.98
C ASP A 533 -31.58 14.37 -8.36
N VAL A 534 -30.75 13.51 -8.95
CA VAL A 534 -30.30 13.61 -10.35
C VAL A 534 -30.86 12.42 -11.11
N ASN A 535 -31.83 12.69 -11.98
CA ASN A 535 -32.42 11.70 -12.87
C ASN A 535 -31.73 11.76 -14.22
N ILE A 536 -31.46 10.60 -14.82
CA ILE A 536 -30.84 10.49 -16.14
C ILE A 536 -31.74 9.62 -17.00
N SER A 537 -32.33 10.22 -18.03
CA SER A 537 -33.33 9.56 -18.87
C SER A 537 -33.22 9.99 -20.34
N GLY A 538 -33.80 9.18 -21.23
CA GLY A 538 -33.81 9.40 -22.66
C GLY A 538 -33.85 8.09 -23.44
N SER A 539 -33.61 8.17 -24.74
CA SER A 539 -33.68 7.05 -25.68
C SER A 539 -32.31 6.73 -26.30
N GLY A 540 -32.12 5.45 -26.64
CA GLY A 540 -30.88 4.97 -27.27
C GLY A 540 -29.73 4.70 -26.30
N VAL A 541 -28.55 4.43 -26.84
CA VAL A 541 -27.34 4.14 -26.04
C VAL A 541 -26.57 5.43 -25.81
N LYS A 542 -26.60 5.95 -24.58
CA LYS A 542 -26.04 7.25 -24.22
C LYS A 542 -25.21 7.14 -22.95
N THR A 543 -24.10 7.88 -22.88
CA THR A 543 -23.21 7.91 -21.72
C THR A 543 -23.16 9.31 -21.13
N PHE A 544 -23.41 9.44 -19.83
CA PHE A 544 -23.19 10.66 -19.06
C PHE A 544 -22.08 10.43 -18.04
N ALA A 545 -21.00 11.20 -18.13
CA ALA A 545 -19.87 11.11 -17.22
C ALA A 545 -19.82 12.30 -16.28
N VAL A 546 -19.54 12.08 -15.00
CA VAL A 546 -19.29 13.13 -14.01
C VAL A 546 -17.87 12.95 -13.46
N THR A 547 -17.07 14.01 -13.52
CA THR A 547 -15.66 13.97 -13.10
C THR A 547 -15.31 14.87 -11.93
N GLY A 548 -16.12 15.88 -11.59
CA GLY A 548 -15.83 16.77 -10.45
C GLY A 548 -16.20 16.16 -9.10
N GLY A 549 -17.47 15.78 -8.92
CA GLY A 549 -17.91 15.11 -7.69
C GLY A 549 -19.40 15.26 -7.39
N SER A 550 -19.80 14.79 -6.21
CA SER A 550 -21.13 15.09 -5.66
C SER A 550 -21.15 15.09 -4.13
N THR A 551 -21.98 15.96 -3.56
CA THR A 551 -22.39 15.98 -2.14
C THR A 551 -23.92 16.03 -2.12
N LEU A 552 -24.52 15.00 -2.70
CA LEU A 552 -25.93 14.94 -3.00
C LEU A 552 -26.72 14.42 -1.79
N ASN A 553 -27.62 15.24 -1.24
CA ASN A 553 -28.59 14.78 -0.25
C ASN A 553 -29.77 14.05 -0.92
N GLY A 554 -29.50 13.07 -1.77
CA GLY A 554 -30.49 12.40 -2.61
C GLY A 554 -29.88 11.31 -3.45
N ASN A 555 -30.53 10.96 -4.55
CA ASN A 555 -30.19 9.80 -5.38
C ASN A 555 -29.76 10.19 -6.79
N PHE A 556 -28.91 9.35 -7.39
CA PHE A 556 -28.82 9.24 -8.84
C PHE A 556 -29.84 8.20 -9.31
N ASN A 557 -30.69 8.53 -10.28
CA ASN A 557 -31.70 7.62 -10.83
C ASN A 557 -31.47 7.46 -12.34
N LEU A 558 -31.17 6.25 -12.80
CA LEU A 558 -31.01 5.92 -14.21
C LEU A 558 -32.33 5.33 -14.73
N ASN A 559 -33.04 6.09 -15.56
CA ASN A 559 -34.41 5.79 -15.98
C ASN A 559 -34.52 5.39 -17.47
N GLY A 560 -33.49 5.65 -18.29
CA GLY A 560 -33.48 5.34 -19.73
C GLY A 560 -32.78 4.03 -20.06
N LYS A 561 -33.45 3.08 -20.74
CA LYS A 561 -32.79 1.85 -21.21
C LYS A 561 -31.67 2.20 -22.18
N GLY A 562 -30.46 1.68 -21.93
CA GLY A 562 -29.25 2.01 -22.71
C GLY A 562 -28.47 3.23 -22.18
N THR A 563 -28.92 3.86 -21.10
CA THR A 563 -28.17 4.93 -20.42
C THR A 563 -27.06 4.36 -19.54
N THR A 564 -25.86 4.94 -19.66
CA THR A 564 -24.69 4.68 -18.82
C THR A 564 -24.35 5.91 -17.99
N LEU A 565 -24.24 5.77 -16.66
CA LEU A 565 -23.62 6.78 -15.78
C LEU A 565 -22.18 6.35 -15.44
N ILE A 566 -21.21 7.23 -15.65
CA ILE A 566 -19.81 7.01 -15.26
C ILE A 566 -19.41 8.07 -14.23
N LEU A 567 -18.97 7.63 -13.05
CA LEU A 567 -18.36 8.48 -12.04
C LEU A 567 -16.87 8.17 -11.99
N SER A 568 -16.00 9.11 -12.34
CA SER A 568 -14.54 8.90 -12.38
C SER A 568 -13.78 10.08 -11.82
N GLY A 569 -12.48 9.90 -11.56
CA GLY A 569 -11.62 11.00 -11.13
C GLY A 569 -11.42 12.07 -12.20
N GLU A 570 -11.11 13.28 -11.73
CA GLU A 570 -10.75 14.40 -12.59
C GLU A 570 -9.29 14.32 -13.03
N ARG A 571 -8.98 14.79 -14.24
CA ARG A 571 -7.61 14.91 -14.70
C ARG A 571 -6.87 16.05 -14.00
N ASP A 572 -5.61 15.81 -13.68
CA ASP A 572 -4.67 16.90 -13.39
C ASP A 572 -4.11 17.45 -14.70
N LEU A 573 -4.61 18.62 -15.12
CA LEU A 573 -4.19 19.22 -16.37
C LEU A 573 -2.85 19.93 -16.22
N HIS A 574 -1.98 19.75 -17.21
CA HIS A 574 -0.71 20.44 -17.33
C HIS A 574 -0.76 21.54 -18.40
N ALA A 575 0.05 22.57 -18.24
CA ALA A 575 0.07 23.72 -19.15
C ALA A 575 0.49 23.32 -20.58
N GLY A 576 -0.43 23.48 -21.55
CA GLY A 576 -0.19 23.21 -22.96
C GLY A 576 -0.02 21.72 -23.31
N GLU A 577 -0.59 20.82 -22.51
CA GLU A 577 -0.58 19.40 -22.81
C GLU A 577 -1.47 19.03 -24.02
N ASP A 578 -1.14 17.93 -24.69
CA ASP A 578 -2.02 17.32 -25.70
C ASP A 578 -2.94 16.31 -25.03
N ILE A 579 -4.09 16.82 -24.57
CA ILE A 579 -5.13 16.10 -23.84
C ILE A 579 -5.47 14.74 -24.45
N LYS A 580 -5.50 14.63 -25.79
CA LYS A 580 -5.85 13.38 -26.47
C LYS A 580 -4.76 12.32 -26.34
N LYS A 581 -3.49 12.73 -26.33
CA LYS A 581 -2.35 11.82 -26.17
C LYS A 581 -2.07 11.49 -24.71
N THR A 582 -2.36 12.42 -23.79
CA THR A 582 -2.07 12.24 -22.37
C THR A 582 -3.23 11.63 -21.60
N THR A 583 -4.47 11.58 -22.11
CA THR A 583 -5.64 11.18 -21.30
C THR A 583 -5.46 9.88 -20.50
N ILE A 584 -5.07 8.77 -21.13
CA ILE A 584 -4.97 7.47 -20.42
C ILE A 584 -3.80 7.47 -19.43
N ASN A 585 -2.66 8.05 -19.84
CA ASN A 585 -1.39 7.97 -19.12
C ASN A 585 -1.04 9.23 -18.30
N GLY A 586 -1.91 10.24 -18.26
CA GLY A 586 -1.76 11.51 -17.56
C GLY A 586 -2.18 11.44 -16.10
N ASP A 587 -1.99 12.51 -15.36
CA ASP A 587 -2.23 12.53 -13.93
C ASP A 587 -3.71 12.76 -13.59
N TYR A 588 -4.16 12.21 -12.45
CA TYR A 588 -5.55 12.22 -12.02
C TYR A 588 -5.65 12.51 -10.53
N TYR A 589 -6.71 13.23 -10.16
CA TYR A 589 -7.18 13.37 -8.80
C TYR A 589 -8.32 12.41 -8.54
N SER A 590 -8.43 11.97 -7.29
CA SER A 590 -9.61 11.23 -6.87
C SER A 590 -10.77 12.18 -6.66
N SER A 591 -11.89 11.90 -7.34
CA SER A 591 -13.13 12.67 -7.17
C SER A 591 -14.07 11.95 -6.22
N GLN A 592 -14.68 12.70 -5.31
CA GLN A 592 -15.58 12.16 -4.28
C GLN A 592 -17.04 12.34 -4.68
N PHE A 593 -17.81 11.26 -4.54
CA PHE A 593 -19.23 11.19 -4.85
C PHE A 593 -20.00 10.66 -3.64
N ASP A 594 -20.65 11.57 -2.91
CA ASP A 594 -21.53 11.24 -1.80
C ASP A 594 -22.99 11.36 -2.24
N PHE A 595 -23.75 10.27 -2.10
CA PHE A 595 -25.18 10.21 -2.39
C PHE A 595 -25.85 9.10 -1.57
N LYS A 596 -27.18 9.04 -1.58
CA LYS A 596 -27.93 7.97 -0.88
C LYS A 596 -27.90 6.67 -1.68
N ASN A 597 -28.36 6.71 -2.93
CA ASN A 597 -28.40 5.55 -3.81
C ASN A 597 -28.15 5.92 -5.29
N VAL A 598 -27.64 4.96 -6.05
CA VAL A 598 -27.84 4.83 -7.49
C VAL A 598 -28.98 3.83 -7.71
N ASN A 599 -30.10 4.29 -8.24
CA ASN A 599 -31.24 3.44 -8.59
C ASN A 599 -31.28 3.23 -10.10
N MET A 600 -31.32 1.98 -10.55
CA MET A 600 -31.17 1.60 -11.96
C MET A 600 -32.44 0.95 -12.51
N SER A 601 -32.97 1.49 -13.62
CA SER A 601 -34.07 0.89 -14.39
C SER A 601 -33.58 -0.19 -15.36
N GLU A 602 -34.48 -0.95 -15.98
CA GLU A 602 -34.10 -2.07 -16.85
C GLU A 602 -33.07 -1.68 -17.94
N GLY A 603 -31.96 -2.40 -18.02
CA GLY A 603 -30.99 -2.25 -19.10
C GLY A 603 -30.12 -0.99 -19.03
N THR A 604 -29.98 -0.36 -17.86
CA THR A 604 -29.02 0.73 -17.63
C THR A 604 -27.67 0.22 -17.11
N GLU A 605 -26.62 1.02 -17.29
CA GLU A 605 -25.26 0.72 -16.82
C GLU A 605 -24.74 1.80 -15.85
N PHE A 606 -24.03 1.37 -14.81
CA PHE A 606 -23.32 2.25 -13.88
C PHE A 606 -21.85 1.84 -13.81
N GLN A 607 -20.95 2.82 -13.94
CA GLN A 607 -19.53 2.61 -13.71
C GLN A 607 -18.98 3.54 -12.64
N GLY A 608 -18.41 2.96 -11.58
CA GLY A 608 -17.49 3.64 -10.67
C GLY A 608 -16.07 3.51 -11.22
N GLY A 609 -15.68 4.43 -12.08
CA GLY A 609 -14.42 4.39 -12.83
C GLY A 609 -13.18 4.61 -11.97
N VAL A 610 -12.01 4.62 -12.62
CA VAL A 610 -10.71 4.86 -11.97
C VAL A 610 -10.66 6.20 -11.25
N TYR A 611 -9.94 6.26 -10.13
CA TYR A 611 -9.81 7.45 -9.27
C TYR A 611 -11.15 8.00 -8.77
N SER A 612 -12.11 7.13 -8.45
CA SER A 612 -13.36 7.54 -7.81
C SER A 612 -13.42 7.10 -6.34
N ILE A 613 -13.97 7.98 -5.50
CA ILE A 613 -14.35 7.68 -4.12
C ILE A 613 -15.88 7.81 -4.06
N ILE A 614 -16.58 6.68 -3.93
CA ILE A 614 -18.03 6.60 -4.05
C ILE A 614 -18.63 6.16 -2.73
N ASN A 615 -19.52 6.98 -2.17
CA ASN A 615 -20.24 6.70 -0.94
C ASN A 615 -21.75 6.71 -1.22
N GLY A 616 -22.39 5.54 -1.21
CA GLY A 616 -23.82 5.36 -1.46
C GLY A 616 -24.13 3.97 -2.02
N ASN A 617 -25.37 3.52 -1.86
CA ASN A 617 -25.77 2.16 -2.28
C ASN A 617 -26.01 2.08 -3.79
N ILE A 618 -25.90 0.89 -4.38
CA ILE A 618 -26.27 0.63 -5.78
C ILE A 618 -27.41 -0.38 -5.80
N ASN A 619 -28.52 -0.01 -6.43
CA ASN A 619 -29.72 -0.83 -6.54
C ASN A 619 -30.04 -1.08 -8.01
N THR A 620 -29.84 -2.32 -8.46
CA THR A 620 -30.25 -2.76 -9.80
C THR A 620 -31.70 -3.22 -9.81
N ASN A 621 -32.31 -3.24 -11.00
CA ASN A 621 -33.64 -3.78 -11.21
C ASN A 621 -33.59 -5.03 -12.09
N LYS A 622 -33.19 -4.91 -13.36
CA LYS A 622 -33.20 -6.01 -14.33
C LYS A 622 -32.26 -5.74 -15.51
N ASP A 623 -31.54 -6.76 -15.96
CA ASP A 623 -30.64 -6.69 -17.11
C ASP A 623 -29.63 -5.52 -16.99
N ASN A 624 -29.23 -5.15 -15.76
CA ASN A 624 -28.32 -4.03 -15.50
C ASN A 624 -26.85 -4.47 -15.54
N LYS A 625 -25.95 -3.50 -15.77
CA LYS A 625 -24.51 -3.71 -15.66
C LYS A 625 -23.89 -2.73 -14.67
N VAL A 626 -23.10 -3.24 -13.74
CA VAL A 626 -22.35 -2.45 -12.75
C VAL A 626 -20.88 -2.77 -12.86
N VAL A 627 -20.03 -1.77 -13.10
CA VAL A 627 -18.56 -1.93 -13.14
C VAL A 627 -17.92 -1.03 -12.08
N LEU A 628 -17.12 -1.60 -11.18
CA LEU A 628 -16.38 -0.85 -10.15
C LEU A 628 -14.88 -1.07 -10.30
N GLY A 629 -14.15 0.03 -10.44
CA GLY A 629 -12.71 0.03 -10.64
C GLY A 629 -12.27 -0.28 -12.06
N TYR A 630 -11.05 -0.78 -12.20
CA TYR A 630 -10.46 -1.14 -13.48
C TYR A 630 -10.68 -2.63 -13.78
N VAL A 631 -11.41 -2.93 -14.84
CA VAL A 631 -11.64 -4.26 -15.38
C VAL A 631 -11.22 -4.23 -16.85
N ASP A 632 -10.26 -5.08 -17.21
CA ASP A 632 -9.64 -5.08 -18.53
C ASP A 632 -10.70 -5.27 -19.65
N GLY A 633 -10.73 -4.33 -20.60
CA GLY A 633 -11.67 -4.34 -21.73
C GLY A 633 -13.12 -3.96 -21.38
N GLU A 634 -13.42 -3.63 -20.12
CA GLU A 634 -14.78 -3.35 -19.64
C GLU A 634 -14.93 -1.93 -19.07
N SER A 635 -13.94 -1.46 -18.31
CA SER A 635 -13.99 -0.12 -17.73
C SER A 635 -13.84 0.95 -18.82
N GLU A 636 -14.70 1.95 -18.76
CA GLU A 636 -14.71 3.09 -19.66
C GLU A 636 -14.23 4.35 -18.94
N LEU A 637 -13.49 5.18 -19.68
CA LEU A 637 -13.08 6.52 -19.27
C LEU A 637 -13.64 7.52 -20.29
N VAL A 638 -14.27 8.59 -19.80
CA VAL A 638 -14.70 9.71 -20.62
C VAL A 638 -13.86 10.92 -20.25
N TYR A 639 -13.31 11.60 -21.26
CA TYR A 639 -12.56 12.83 -21.09
C TYR A 639 -13.03 13.90 -22.06
N ASP A 640 -12.87 15.17 -21.70
CA ASP A 640 -13.10 16.28 -22.62
C ASP A 640 -11.84 16.52 -23.46
N SER A 641 -11.93 16.24 -24.76
CA SER A 641 -10.82 16.45 -25.69
C SER A 641 -10.54 17.93 -26.01
N THR A 642 -11.43 18.82 -25.60
CA THR A 642 -11.31 20.27 -25.72
C THR A 642 -11.34 20.96 -24.36
N GLN A 643 -11.02 20.25 -23.28
CA GLN A 643 -10.92 20.82 -21.94
C GLN A 643 -9.99 22.04 -22.00
N GLU A 644 -10.30 23.06 -21.20
CA GLU A 644 -9.65 24.38 -21.24
C GLU A 644 -9.99 25.26 -22.45
N THR A 645 -11.08 24.97 -23.14
CA THR A 645 -11.70 25.88 -24.11
C THR A 645 -13.13 26.19 -23.71
N LYS A 646 -13.78 27.14 -24.38
CA LYS A 646 -15.23 27.38 -24.22
C LYS A 646 -16.11 26.29 -24.81
N THR A 647 -15.53 25.27 -25.45
CA THR A 647 -16.24 24.15 -26.06
C THR A 647 -15.93 22.87 -25.31
N GLN A 648 -16.92 21.99 -25.21
CA GLN A 648 -16.79 20.71 -24.53
C GLN A 648 -17.04 19.58 -25.55
N THR A 649 -16.08 18.66 -25.66
CA THR A 649 -16.15 17.51 -26.55
C THR A 649 -15.76 16.23 -25.81
N ALA A 650 -16.76 15.61 -25.19
CA ALA A 650 -16.63 14.31 -24.54
C ALA A 650 -16.20 13.23 -25.53
N THR A 651 -15.17 12.47 -25.16
CA THR A 651 -14.64 11.33 -25.90
C THR A 651 -14.53 10.14 -24.95
N LYS A 652 -15.11 9.00 -25.35
CA LYS A 652 -15.12 7.77 -24.58
C LYS A 652 -14.02 6.82 -25.02
N VAL A 653 -13.35 6.18 -24.07
CA VAL A 653 -12.26 5.22 -24.30
C VAL A 653 -12.46 4.01 -23.39
N THR A 654 -12.40 2.81 -23.96
CA THR A 654 -12.35 1.56 -23.19
C THR A 654 -10.92 1.30 -22.73
N LEU A 655 -10.74 1.11 -21.44
CA LEU A 655 -9.43 0.87 -20.82
C LEU A 655 -9.03 -0.60 -20.97
N ASN A 656 -7.79 -0.84 -21.38
CA ASN A 656 -7.22 -2.19 -21.43
C ASN A 656 -5.72 -2.21 -21.15
N ASP A 657 -5.16 -3.39 -20.93
CA ASP A 657 -3.75 -3.56 -20.56
C ASP A 657 -2.79 -2.95 -21.59
N GLU A 658 -3.13 -3.03 -22.88
CA GLU A 658 -2.33 -2.50 -23.99
C GLU A 658 -2.29 -0.97 -24.00
N ASN A 659 -3.44 -0.30 -23.89
CA ASN A 659 -3.52 1.15 -23.97
C ASN A 659 -3.16 1.87 -22.66
N THR A 660 -3.31 1.19 -21.52
CA THR A 660 -2.94 1.71 -20.19
C THR A 660 -1.50 1.40 -19.80
N ASN A 661 -0.82 0.50 -20.51
CA ASN A 661 0.50 -0.03 -20.13
C ASN A 661 0.52 -0.51 -18.65
N GLY A 662 -0.59 -1.12 -18.20
CA GLY A 662 -0.77 -1.61 -16.82
C GLY A 662 -0.94 -0.54 -15.75
N LYS A 663 -1.11 0.75 -16.10
CA LYS A 663 -1.19 1.86 -15.13
C LYS A 663 -2.25 1.68 -14.04
N PHE A 664 -3.38 1.03 -14.38
CA PHE A 664 -4.51 0.83 -13.48
C PHE A 664 -4.51 -0.54 -12.80
N LYS A 665 -3.42 -1.32 -12.88
CA LYS A 665 -3.24 -2.56 -12.11
C LYS A 665 -2.90 -2.31 -10.63
N LYS A 666 -3.67 -1.42 -10.00
CA LYS A 666 -3.61 -1.05 -8.58
C LYS A 666 -4.94 -0.48 -8.15
N ILE A 667 -5.27 -0.60 -6.86
CA ILE A 667 -6.52 -0.05 -6.34
C ILE A 667 -6.53 1.48 -6.51
N THR A 668 -7.43 1.99 -7.35
CA THR A 668 -7.68 3.43 -7.55
C THR A 668 -9.12 3.84 -7.27
N THR A 669 -10.00 2.87 -7.07
CA THR A 669 -11.43 3.08 -6.81
C THR A 669 -11.78 2.61 -5.42
N PHE A 670 -12.44 3.49 -4.67
CA PHE A 670 -12.87 3.25 -3.29
C PHE A 670 -14.37 3.40 -3.23
N TYR A 671 -15.08 2.31 -2.95
CA TYR A 671 -16.52 2.27 -2.88
C TYR A 671 -16.97 1.91 -1.47
N LYS A 672 -17.96 2.65 -0.95
CA LYS A 672 -18.59 2.40 0.34
C LYS A 672 -20.12 2.47 0.22
N GLY A 673 -20.79 1.36 0.46
CA GLY A 673 -22.23 1.21 0.30
C GLY A 673 -22.61 -0.24 0.05
N ASP A 674 -23.90 -0.55 0.12
CA ASP A 674 -24.40 -1.88 -0.21
C ASP A 674 -24.64 -2.02 -1.73
N LEU A 675 -24.28 -3.17 -2.28
CA LEU A 675 -24.49 -3.55 -3.68
C LEU A 675 -25.66 -4.54 -3.77
N ASN A 676 -26.79 -4.10 -4.31
CA ASN A 676 -28.00 -4.91 -4.47
C ASN A 676 -28.22 -5.25 -5.96
N ILE A 677 -27.79 -6.45 -6.37
CA ILE A 677 -27.74 -6.90 -7.77
C ILE A 677 -28.81 -7.96 -8.06
N GLU A 678 -29.85 -7.63 -8.81
CA GLU A 678 -31.05 -8.45 -9.00
C GLU A 678 -31.42 -8.65 -10.48
N ASN A 679 -32.13 -9.74 -10.77
CA ASN A 679 -32.81 -10.07 -12.04
C ASN A 679 -31.95 -9.95 -13.31
N ASN A 680 -31.03 -10.90 -13.50
CA ASN A 680 -30.16 -11.03 -14.67
C ASN A 680 -29.21 -9.82 -14.85
N SER A 681 -28.85 -9.17 -13.74
CA SER A 681 -27.86 -8.09 -13.73
C SER A 681 -26.44 -8.64 -13.54
N ASP A 682 -25.44 -7.91 -14.03
CA ASP A 682 -24.03 -8.27 -14.02
C ASP A 682 -23.20 -7.25 -13.20
N LEU A 683 -22.45 -7.73 -12.23
CA LEU A 683 -21.52 -6.94 -11.41
C LEU A 683 -20.08 -7.32 -11.72
N LYS A 684 -19.25 -6.35 -12.09
CA LYS A 684 -17.80 -6.54 -12.29
C LYS A 684 -17.03 -5.62 -11.36
N VAL A 685 -16.13 -6.17 -10.57
CA VAL A 685 -15.26 -5.44 -9.65
C VAL A 685 -13.81 -5.79 -9.96
N GLY A 686 -12.99 -4.78 -10.22
CA GLY A 686 -11.58 -4.95 -10.58
C GLY A 686 -10.71 -3.85 -10.00
N TYR A 687 -9.61 -4.18 -9.33
CA TYR A 687 -8.72 -3.20 -8.70
C TYR A 687 -9.48 -2.13 -7.89
N ALA A 688 -10.42 -2.57 -7.07
CA ALA A 688 -11.23 -1.70 -6.22
C ALA A 688 -11.18 -2.15 -4.75
N ARG A 689 -11.41 -1.20 -3.85
CA ARG A 689 -11.74 -1.47 -2.45
C ARG A 689 -13.23 -1.21 -2.27
N VAL A 690 -13.98 -2.24 -1.89
CA VAL A 690 -15.43 -2.20 -1.70
C VAL A 690 -15.74 -2.45 -0.23
N GLU A 691 -16.40 -1.50 0.43
CA GLU A 691 -16.85 -1.59 1.82
C GLU A 691 -18.38 -1.57 1.90
N GLY A 692 -18.99 -2.72 2.18
CA GLY A 692 -20.44 -2.90 2.30
C GLY A 692 -20.87 -4.30 1.86
N ASN A 693 -22.13 -4.64 2.08
CA ASN A 693 -22.64 -5.95 1.73
C ASN A 693 -22.95 -6.03 0.24
N THR A 694 -22.69 -7.19 -0.37
CA THR A 694 -23.08 -7.49 -1.75
C THR A 694 -24.14 -8.58 -1.75
N THR A 695 -25.31 -8.27 -2.30
CA THR A 695 -26.43 -9.21 -2.45
C THR A 695 -26.68 -9.47 -3.93
N LEU A 696 -26.60 -10.74 -4.35
CA LEU A 696 -26.90 -11.20 -5.70
C LEU A 696 -28.18 -12.04 -5.69
N LYS A 697 -29.18 -11.68 -6.50
CA LYS A 697 -30.41 -12.48 -6.68
C LYS A 697 -30.71 -12.71 -8.16
N ASN A 698 -30.64 -13.96 -8.61
CA ASN A 698 -30.79 -14.32 -10.02
C ASN A 698 -29.84 -13.51 -10.94
N SER A 699 -28.58 -13.34 -10.52
CA SER A 699 -27.61 -12.41 -11.13
C SER A 699 -26.22 -13.03 -11.28
N LYS A 700 -25.29 -12.29 -11.88
CA LYS A 700 -23.90 -12.70 -12.04
C LYS A 700 -22.94 -11.67 -11.46
N ALA A 701 -21.80 -12.13 -10.94
CA ALA A 701 -20.74 -11.24 -10.49
C ALA A 701 -19.33 -11.76 -10.77
N SER A 702 -18.40 -10.87 -11.08
CA SER A 702 -16.96 -11.15 -11.10
C SER A 702 -16.20 -10.16 -10.23
N PHE A 703 -15.32 -10.67 -9.37
CA PHE A 703 -14.46 -9.91 -8.49
C PHE A 703 -13.01 -10.29 -8.79
N THR A 704 -12.18 -9.32 -9.15
CA THR A 704 -10.78 -9.57 -9.54
C THR A 704 -9.84 -8.55 -8.89
N ASN A 705 -8.67 -8.98 -8.41
CA ASN A 705 -7.61 -8.07 -7.90
C ASN A 705 -8.12 -7.01 -6.90
N SER A 706 -9.06 -7.38 -6.03
CA SER A 706 -9.84 -6.42 -5.23
C SER A 706 -9.85 -6.76 -3.75
N LEU A 707 -10.16 -5.76 -2.93
CA LEU A 707 -10.39 -5.91 -1.50
C LEU A 707 -11.87 -5.71 -1.22
N MET A 708 -12.53 -6.77 -0.75
CA MET A 708 -13.95 -6.77 -0.38
C MET A 708 -14.07 -6.80 1.15
N ILE A 709 -14.80 -5.85 1.73
CA ILE A 709 -15.06 -5.77 3.17
C ILE A 709 -16.58 -5.72 3.38
N GLY A 710 -17.15 -6.80 3.89
CA GLY A 710 -18.59 -7.00 3.97
C GLY A 710 -18.99 -8.38 3.46
N ASN A 711 -20.25 -8.77 3.69
CA ASN A 711 -20.72 -10.10 3.32
C ASN A 711 -21.09 -10.15 1.83
N ILE A 712 -20.86 -11.29 1.19
CA ILE A 712 -21.38 -11.61 -0.15
C ILE A 712 -22.47 -12.67 0.02
N THR A 713 -23.72 -12.33 -0.33
CA THR A 713 -24.88 -13.22 -0.30
C THR A 713 -25.39 -13.48 -1.71
N GLN A 714 -25.61 -14.74 -2.07
CA GLN A 714 -26.01 -15.18 -3.40
C GLN A 714 -27.26 -16.05 -3.32
N ASP A 715 -28.28 -15.73 -4.11
CA ASP A 715 -29.50 -16.53 -4.28
C ASP A 715 -29.74 -16.76 -5.78
N LYS A 716 -29.77 -18.01 -6.23
CA LYS A 716 -29.84 -18.39 -7.67
C LYS A 716 -28.84 -17.62 -8.54
N SER A 717 -27.63 -17.38 -8.05
CA SER A 717 -26.66 -16.49 -8.70
C SER A 717 -25.31 -17.17 -8.93
N ASP A 718 -24.59 -16.70 -9.94
CA ASP A 718 -23.25 -17.19 -10.27
C ASP A 718 -22.18 -16.14 -9.95
N SER A 719 -21.03 -16.55 -9.42
CA SER A 719 -19.90 -15.63 -9.21
C SER A 719 -18.52 -16.22 -9.46
N THR A 720 -17.58 -15.36 -9.85
CA THR A 720 -16.14 -15.66 -9.90
C THR A 720 -15.36 -14.70 -9.03
N ILE A 721 -14.53 -15.19 -8.12
CA ILE A 721 -13.71 -14.41 -7.19
C ILE A 721 -12.24 -14.80 -7.42
N ASN A 722 -11.42 -13.91 -7.97
CA ASN A 722 -10.04 -14.23 -8.34
C ASN A 722 -9.04 -13.19 -7.83
N GLU A 723 -7.98 -13.60 -7.14
CA GLU A 723 -7.00 -12.66 -6.56
C GLU A 723 -7.66 -11.62 -5.64
N VAL A 724 -8.63 -12.06 -4.83
CA VAL A 724 -9.41 -11.20 -3.94
C VAL A 724 -9.10 -11.51 -2.49
N THR A 725 -9.05 -10.47 -1.66
CA THR A 725 -9.17 -10.61 -0.21
C THR A 725 -10.60 -10.24 0.18
N LEU A 726 -11.35 -11.21 0.72
CA LEU A 726 -12.69 -11.03 1.25
C LEU A 726 -12.65 -11.06 2.78
N ILE A 727 -13.03 -9.95 3.41
CA ILE A 727 -13.20 -9.83 4.86
C ILE A 727 -14.71 -9.76 5.14
N GLY A 728 -15.31 -10.92 5.40
CA GLY A 728 -16.76 -11.09 5.50
C GLY A 728 -17.21 -12.48 5.11
N ASN A 729 -18.50 -12.77 5.32
CA ASN A 729 -19.07 -14.08 5.03
C ASN A 729 -19.38 -14.24 3.53
N LEU A 730 -19.38 -15.49 3.07
CA LEU A 730 -19.81 -15.89 1.72
C LEU A 730 -20.97 -16.89 1.83
N ASP A 731 -22.19 -16.42 1.58
CA ASP A 731 -23.42 -17.20 1.73
C ASP A 731 -24.05 -17.47 0.35
N LEU A 732 -24.31 -18.74 0.02
CA LEU A 732 -24.88 -19.19 -1.24
C LEU A 732 -26.16 -20.00 -0.99
N TYR A 733 -27.22 -19.65 -1.72
CA TYR A 733 -28.56 -20.23 -1.59
C TYR A 733 -29.16 -20.64 -2.94
N ASN A 734 -30.02 -21.66 -2.91
CA ASN A 734 -30.98 -22.02 -3.97
C ASN A 734 -30.35 -22.21 -5.36
N GLY A 735 -29.34 -23.05 -5.51
CA GLY A 735 -28.69 -23.37 -6.77
C GLY A 735 -27.62 -22.36 -7.20
N SER A 736 -27.10 -21.56 -6.27
CA SER A 736 -26.02 -20.60 -6.56
C SER A 736 -24.69 -21.32 -6.81
N ASN A 737 -23.86 -20.77 -7.71
CA ASN A 737 -22.53 -21.31 -8.00
C ASN A 737 -21.45 -20.24 -7.79
N SER A 738 -20.37 -20.56 -7.09
CA SER A 738 -19.22 -19.66 -6.99
C SER A 738 -17.89 -20.38 -7.24
N ALA A 739 -17.01 -19.74 -8.01
CA ALA A 739 -15.65 -20.18 -8.22
C ALA A 739 -14.68 -19.15 -7.63
N VAL A 740 -13.88 -19.58 -6.66
CA VAL A 740 -12.92 -18.75 -5.93
C VAL A 740 -11.52 -19.27 -6.22
N SER A 741 -10.63 -18.41 -6.72
CA SER A 741 -9.24 -18.75 -7.04
C SER A 741 -8.25 -17.72 -6.53
N ASP A 742 -7.05 -18.16 -6.15
CA ASP A 742 -5.93 -17.28 -5.74
C ASP A 742 -6.33 -16.24 -4.68
N SER A 743 -7.28 -16.58 -3.81
CA SER A 743 -7.99 -15.63 -2.94
C SER A 743 -7.86 -16.00 -1.47
N VAL A 744 -8.10 -15.01 -0.61
CA VAL A 744 -8.18 -15.16 0.85
C VAL A 744 -9.59 -14.80 1.31
N VAL A 745 -10.25 -15.71 2.03
CA VAL A 745 -11.56 -15.47 2.66
C VAL A 745 -11.40 -15.51 4.17
N GLU A 746 -11.56 -14.35 4.81
CA GLU A 746 -11.58 -14.14 6.25
C GLU A 746 -13.04 -14.01 6.72
N GLY A 747 -13.71 -15.14 6.93
CA GLY A 747 -15.13 -15.18 7.29
C GLY A 747 -15.76 -16.55 7.11
N ASN A 748 -17.02 -16.68 7.53
CA ASN A 748 -17.75 -17.94 7.46
C ASN A 748 -18.37 -18.14 6.06
N ILE A 749 -18.56 -19.39 5.66
CA ILE A 749 -19.21 -19.76 4.41
C ILE A 749 -20.47 -20.56 4.72
N LYS A 750 -21.58 -20.24 4.05
CA LYS A 750 -22.81 -21.03 4.11
C LYS A 750 -23.24 -21.47 2.72
N LEU A 751 -23.55 -22.76 2.56
CA LEU A 751 -24.13 -23.31 1.33
C LEU A 751 -25.48 -23.95 1.65
N ASP A 752 -26.49 -23.62 0.86
CA ASP A 752 -27.84 -24.20 0.92
C ASP A 752 -28.30 -24.47 -0.52
N ASP A 753 -28.42 -25.74 -0.88
CA ASP A 753 -28.63 -26.24 -2.25
C ASP A 753 -27.68 -25.58 -3.27
N SER A 754 -26.39 -25.42 -2.95
CA SER A 754 -25.46 -24.59 -3.76
C SER A 754 -24.09 -25.24 -3.98
N HIS A 755 -23.32 -24.75 -4.96
CA HIS A 755 -21.99 -25.27 -5.31
C HIS A 755 -20.89 -24.20 -5.16
N LEU A 756 -19.86 -24.51 -4.37
CA LEU A 756 -18.66 -23.68 -4.24
C LEU A 756 -17.42 -24.45 -4.69
N VAL A 757 -16.59 -23.82 -5.52
CA VAL A 757 -15.25 -24.30 -5.91
C VAL A 757 -14.21 -23.33 -5.39
N LEU A 758 -13.25 -23.84 -4.62
CA LEU A 758 -12.10 -23.10 -4.11
C LEU A 758 -10.82 -23.71 -4.70
N LYS A 759 -9.98 -22.88 -5.31
CA LYS A 759 -8.73 -23.28 -5.95
C LYS A 759 -7.58 -22.37 -5.51
N ASP A 760 -6.43 -22.93 -5.16
CA ASP A 760 -5.22 -22.15 -4.83
C ASP A 760 -5.49 -21.01 -3.79
N SER A 761 -6.42 -21.25 -2.87
CA SER A 761 -6.99 -20.21 -1.99
C SER A 761 -6.79 -20.53 -0.50
N GLN A 762 -7.04 -19.54 0.36
CA GLN A 762 -6.99 -19.69 1.81
C GLN A 762 -8.31 -19.26 2.44
N ILE A 763 -8.88 -20.11 3.29
CA ILE A 763 -10.16 -19.87 3.97
C ILE A 763 -9.94 -19.94 5.46
N ASN A 764 -10.31 -18.89 6.18
CA ASN A 764 -10.21 -18.81 7.62
C ASN A 764 -11.62 -18.58 8.19
N GLY A 765 -12.30 -19.68 8.54
CA GLY A 765 -13.70 -19.61 8.97
C GLY A 765 -14.40 -20.95 9.09
N LYS A 766 -15.64 -20.90 9.58
CA LYS A 766 -16.59 -22.02 9.60
C LYS A 766 -17.19 -22.22 8.21
N ILE A 767 -17.40 -23.47 7.78
CA ILE A 767 -18.24 -23.78 6.62
C ILE A 767 -19.48 -24.56 7.08
N SER A 768 -20.67 -24.06 6.72
CA SER A 768 -21.98 -24.68 6.96
C SER A 768 -22.67 -24.97 5.63
N ALA A 769 -22.50 -26.18 5.12
CA ALA A 769 -23.01 -26.62 3.83
C ALA A 769 -23.90 -27.86 4.02
N THR A 770 -25.03 -27.72 4.71
CA THR A 770 -25.92 -28.86 5.05
C THR A 770 -26.62 -29.46 3.85
N GLU A 771 -26.77 -28.68 2.77
CA GLU A 771 -27.25 -29.13 1.47
C GLU A 771 -26.39 -28.42 0.41
N GLY A 772 -25.62 -29.17 -0.39
CA GLY A 772 -24.76 -28.59 -1.42
C GLY A 772 -23.38 -29.23 -1.54
N LYS A 773 -22.59 -28.67 -2.46
CA LYS A 773 -21.30 -29.24 -2.88
C LYS A 773 -20.17 -28.25 -2.65
N LEU A 774 -19.08 -28.73 -2.04
CA LEU A 774 -17.85 -27.99 -1.81
C LEU A 774 -16.68 -28.70 -2.49
N ASN A 775 -15.99 -28.01 -3.39
CA ASN A 775 -14.78 -28.51 -4.03
C ASN A 775 -13.56 -27.71 -3.56
N LEU A 776 -12.54 -28.40 -3.06
CA LEU A 776 -11.27 -27.81 -2.64
C LEU A 776 -10.12 -28.34 -3.51
N TYR A 777 -9.38 -27.46 -4.17
CA TYR A 777 -8.20 -27.80 -4.97
C TYR A 777 -7.01 -26.93 -4.54
N SER A 778 -5.92 -27.56 -4.08
CA SER A 778 -4.74 -26.84 -3.55
C SER A 778 -5.09 -25.71 -2.58
N THR A 779 -6.15 -25.89 -1.79
CA THR A 779 -6.73 -24.86 -0.90
C THR A 779 -6.40 -25.17 0.55
N VAL A 780 -6.09 -24.14 1.33
CA VAL A 780 -5.89 -24.26 2.78
C VAL A 780 -7.16 -23.79 3.49
N TRP A 781 -7.84 -24.69 4.19
CA TRP A 781 -8.98 -24.36 5.02
C TRP A 781 -8.62 -24.43 6.50
N THR A 782 -8.57 -23.27 7.15
CA THR A 782 -8.43 -23.12 8.59
C THR A 782 -9.80 -23.04 9.25
N ILE A 783 -10.20 -24.11 9.93
CA ILE A 783 -11.48 -24.26 10.62
C ILE A 783 -11.43 -23.52 11.96
N THR A 784 -12.36 -22.59 12.16
CA THR A 784 -12.42 -21.77 13.39
C THR A 784 -13.48 -22.21 14.39
N GLU A 785 -14.48 -22.99 13.95
CA GLU A 785 -15.64 -23.52 14.70
C GLU A 785 -16.17 -24.80 14.04
N ASP A 786 -17.08 -25.51 14.73
CA ASP A 786 -17.74 -26.72 14.23
C ASP A 786 -18.33 -26.50 12.82
N SER A 787 -17.95 -27.33 11.85
CA SER A 787 -18.31 -27.21 10.43
C SER A 787 -18.99 -28.48 9.93
N GLN A 788 -19.97 -28.32 9.03
CA GLN A 788 -20.72 -29.43 8.44
C GLN A 788 -20.80 -29.23 6.93
N VAL A 789 -20.56 -30.28 6.16
CA VAL A 789 -20.58 -30.28 4.69
C VAL A 789 -21.30 -31.52 4.18
N ASP A 790 -22.30 -31.36 3.32
CA ASP A 790 -23.00 -32.48 2.69
C ASP A 790 -22.05 -33.20 1.71
N THR A 791 -21.62 -32.55 0.63
CA THR A 791 -20.64 -33.13 -0.30
C THR A 791 -19.32 -32.36 -0.31
N LEU A 792 -18.23 -32.99 0.15
CA LEU A 792 -16.86 -32.46 0.12
C LEU A 792 -15.99 -33.24 -0.89
N LEU A 793 -15.61 -32.57 -1.98
CA LEU A 793 -14.60 -33.05 -2.91
C LEU A 793 -13.27 -32.32 -2.66
N ILE A 794 -12.20 -33.06 -2.39
CA ILE A 794 -10.90 -32.48 -2.05
C ILE A 794 -9.77 -33.09 -2.88
N GLY A 795 -8.91 -32.25 -3.44
CA GLY A 795 -7.78 -32.71 -4.25
C GLY A 795 -6.66 -31.70 -4.37
N GLY A 796 -5.66 -32.04 -5.19
CA GLY A 796 -4.39 -31.29 -5.25
C GLY A 796 -3.66 -31.32 -3.90
N ASP A 797 -2.95 -30.25 -3.58
CA ASP A 797 -2.21 -30.12 -2.32
C ASP A 797 -3.06 -29.47 -1.20
N SER A 798 -4.38 -29.67 -1.23
CA SER A 798 -5.30 -29.08 -0.26
C SER A 798 -5.01 -29.53 1.18
N GLN A 799 -5.22 -28.62 2.14
CA GLN A 799 -4.94 -28.85 3.56
C GLN A 799 -6.12 -28.39 4.41
N ILE A 800 -6.54 -29.23 5.36
CA ILE A 800 -7.49 -28.87 6.40
C ILE A 800 -6.71 -28.66 7.70
N LYS A 801 -6.89 -27.51 8.34
CA LYS A 801 -6.22 -27.15 9.59
C LYS A 801 -7.26 -26.71 10.58
N PHE A 802 -7.26 -27.29 11.78
CA PHE A 802 -8.05 -26.75 12.86
C PHE A 802 -7.29 -25.60 13.53
N ASN A 803 -7.96 -24.48 13.78
CA ASN A 803 -7.31 -23.29 14.34
C ASN A 803 -6.92 -23.48 15.81
N THR A 804 -5.67 -23.18 16.15
CA THR A 804 -5.22 -23.08 17.55
C THR A 804 -5.67 -21.74 18.12
N ARG A 805 -6.85 -21.66 18.75
CA ARG A 805 -7.19 -20.46 19.53
C ARG A 805 -6.22 -20.37 20.71
N SER A 806 -5.29 -19.42 20.67
CA SER A 806 -4.35 -19.18 21.76
C SER A 806 -5.14 -18.84 23.04
N VAL A 807 -4.67 -19.38 24.14
CA VAL A 807 -5.37 -19.49 25.42
C VAL A 807 -5.85 -18.13 25.94
N ALA A 808 -7.12 -17.78 25.69
CA ALA A 808 -7.86 -16.77 26.45
C ALA A 808 -9.38 -16.96 26.31
N ARG A 809 -9.97 -17.61 27.32
CA ARG A 809 -11.39 -17.55 27.76
C ARG A 809 -12.51 -17.82 26.73
N SER A 810 -13.17 -18.97 26.93
CA SER A 810 -14.64 -19.19 26.89
C SER A 810 -15.37 -19.74 25.65
N ALA A 811 -14.70 -20.34 24.67
CA ALA A 811 -15.37 -21.23 23.70
C ALA A 811 -14.58 -22.54 23.56
N ARG A 812 -15.25 -23.66 23.25
CA ARG A 812 -14.66 -25.03 23.22
C ARG A 812 -13.27 -25.03 22.57
N ALA A 813 -12.31 -25.72 23.21
CA ALA A 813 -10.91 -25.74 22.77
C ALA A 813 -10.67 -26.51 21.45
N PHE A 814 -11.69 -27.22 20.97
CA PHE A 814 -11.64 -28.11 19.82
C PHE A 814 -12.93 -28.01 18.99
N SER A 815 -12.82 -28.26 17.69
CA SER A 815 -13.92 -28.20 16.71
C SER A 815 -14.08 -29.52 15.95
N THR A 816 -15.27 -29.75 15.43
CA THR A 816 -15.60 -30.92 14.59
C THR A 816 -15.87 -30.50 13.15
N LEU A 817 -15.30 -31.21 12.19
CA LEU A 817 -15.73 -31.21 10.79
C LEU A 817 -16.54 -32.48 10.52
N GLU A 818 -17.81 -32.35 10.14
CA GLU A 818 -18.64 -33.45 9.66
C GLU A 818 -18.85 -33.33 8.15
N ALA A 819 -18.50 -34.37 7.40
CA ALA A 819 -18.70 -34.47 5.95
C ALA A 819 -19.62 -35.66 5.64
N ASP A 820 -20.78 -35.43 5.02
CA ASP A 820 -21.72 -36.51 4.73
C ASP A 820 -21.20 -37.39 3.60
N ASN A 821 -20.74 -36.81 2.50
CA ASN A 821 -20.17 -37.44 1.33
C ASN A 821 -18.76 -36.88 1.07
N PHE A 822 -17.71 -37.69 1.24
CA PHE A 822 -16.32 -37.26 1.11
C PHE A 822 -15.61 -37.96 -0.04
N SER A 823 -14.85 -37.24 -0.88
CA SER A 823 -13.99 -37.84 -1.90
C SER A 823 -12.68 -37.09 -2.10
N GLY A 824 -11.60 -37.87 -2.20
CA GLY A 824 -10.26 -37.44 -2.58
C GLY A 824 -9.25 -37.47 -1.44
N SER A 825 -8.11 -36.80 -1.63
CA SER A 825 -6.93 -36.91 -0.74
C SER A 825 -6.52 -35.56 -0.18
N THR A 826 -6.08 -35.51 1.08
CA THR A 826 -5.70 -34.26 1.75
C THR A 826 -4.78 -34.49 2.94
N SER A 827 -4.21 -33.41 3.45
CA SER A 827 -3.59 -33.39 4.78
C SER A 827 -4.52 -32.71 5.79
N VAL A 828 -4.62 -33.28 6.99
CA VAL A 828 -5.44 -32.76 8.09
C VAL A 828 -4.57 -32.57 9.32
N THR A 829 -4.51 -31.33 9.83
CA THR A 829 -3.82 -31.00 11.08
C THR A 829 -4.83 -30.80 12.19
N PHE A 830 -4.84 -31.72 13.15
CA PHE A 830 -5.69 -31.68 14.34
C PHE A 830 -4.96 -31.00 15.50
N ASN A 831 -5.71 -30.41 16.42
CA ASN A 831 -5.24 -30.06 17.75
C ASN A 831 -5.81 -31.06 18.78
N ALA A 832 -5.02 -31.36 19.80
CA ALA A 832 -5.46 -32.20 20.90
C ALA A 832 -4.92 -31.70 22.25
N ASN A 833 -5.56 -32.19 23.32
CA ASN A 833 -5.04 -32.17 24.66
C ASN A 833 -5.00 -33.60 25.21
N SER A 834 -3.83 -34.23 25.03
CA SER A 834 -3.54 -35.61 25.40
C SER A 834 -3.65 -35.92 26.91
N SER A 835 -3.72 -34.90 27.78
CA SER A 835 -3.99 -35.10 29.22
C SER A 835 -5.47 -35.35 29.52
N THR A 836 -6.36 -34.77 28.71
CA THR A 836 -7.83 -34.85 28.88
C THR A 836 -8.49 -35.83 27.91
N GLY A 837 -7.83 -36.12 26.78
CA GLY A 837 -8.41 -36.89 25.68
C GLY A 837 -9.37 -36.09 24.80
N GLU A 838 -9.43 -34.76 24.95
CA GLU A 838 -10.17 -33.88 24.05
C GLU A 838 -9.32 -33.55 22.82
N SER A 839 -9.95 -33.52 21.64
CA SER A 839 -9.29 -33.17 20.37
C SER A 839 -10.28 -32.63 19.36
N ASP A 840 -9.75 -32.02 18.31
CA ASP A 840 -10.49 -31.79 17.07
C ASP A 840 -10.92 -33.13 16.46
N ARG A 841 -12.01 -33.12 15.68
CA ARG A 841 -12.60 -34.33 15.12
C ARG A 841 -12.97 -34.16 13.64
N LEU A 842 -12.71 -35.18 12.84
CA LEU A 842 -13.22 -35.33 11.48
C LEU A 842 -14.19 -36.52 11.42
N ILE A 843 -15.44 -36.28 11.04
CA ILE A 843 -16.46 -37.32 10.87
C ILE A 843 -16.80 -37.39 9.38
N ILE A 844 -16.66 -38.57 8.77
CA ILE A 844 -17.01 -38.85 7.38
C ILE A 844 -18.15 -39.87 7.39
N ASN A 845 -19.36 -39.49 6.99
CA ASN A 845 -20.48 -40.43 7.03
C ASN A 845 -20.45 -41.42 5.84
N ASN A 846 -20.06 -40.98 4.65
CA ASN A 846 -19.94 -41.78 3.43
C ASN A 846 -18.70 -41.40 2.61
N LEU A 847 -17.76 -42.34 2.43
CA LEU A 847 -16.62 -42.16 1.54
C LEU A 847 -17.08 -42.46 0.10
N THR A 848 -16.93 -41.57 -0.87
CA THR A 848 -17.43 -41.78 -2.24
C THR A 848 -16.37 -42.25 -3.24
N ASP A 849 -15.08 -41.99 -3.00
CA ASP A 849 -13.95 -42.39 -3.86
C ASP A 849 -13.35 -43.75 -3.45
N GLY A 850 -12.72 -44.46 -4.40
CA GLY A 850 -12.18 -45.80 -4.20
C GLY A 850 -10.75 -45.85 -3.64
N ASN A 851 -9.94 -44.79 -3.81
CA ASN A 851 -8.53 -44.72 -3.40
C ASN A 851 -8.18 -43.34 -2.79
N SER A 852 -8.59 -43.08 -1.54
CA SER A 852 -8.29 -41.82 -0.84
C SER A 852 -7.09 -41.95 0.10
N GLU A 853 -6.24 -40.92 0.19
CA GLU A 853 -5.14 -40.83 1.17
C GLU A 853 -5.33 -39.62 2.08
N LEU A 854 -5.38 -39.86 3.40
CA LEU A 854 -5.44 -38.83 4.43
C LEU A 854 -4.12 -38.79 5.20
N LYS A 855 -3.40 -37.67 5.06
CA LYS A 855 -2.18 -37.40 5.83
C LYS A 855 -2.55 -36.70 7.12
N VAL A 856 -2.29 -37.32 8.26
CA VAL A 856 -2.68 -36.82 9.57
C VAL A 856 -1.47 -36.21 10.28
N ASP A 857 -1.64 -34.98 10.75
CA ASP A 857 -0.72 -34.32 11.67
C ASP A 857 -1.47 -33.89 12.94
N LEU A 858 -0.77 -33.81 14.06
CA LEU A 858 -1.36 -33.55 15.37
C LEU A 858 -0.50 -32.56 16.16
N LYS A 859 -1.14 -31.49 16.63
CA LYS A 859 -0.57 -30.54 17.56
C LYS A 859 -1.12 -30.78 18.96
N ASP A 860 -0.29 -31.33 19.84
CA ASP A 860 -0.68 -31.56 21.23
C ASP A 860 -0.31 -30.37 22.14
N ASN A 861 -1.31 -29.94 22.92
CA ASN A 861 -1.17 -28.84 23.84
C ASN A 861 -0.75 -29.28 25.26
N ALA A 862 -0.85 -30.56 25.61
CA ALA A 862 -0.49 -31.04 26.93
C ALA A 862 1.03 -30.98 27.21
N GLU A 863 1.39 -30.73 28.47
CA GLU A 863 2.77 -30.85 28.97
C GLU A 863 3.07 -32.29 29.42
N ILE A 864 2.07 -32.94 30.02
CA ILE A 864 2.12 -34.33 30.46
C ILE A 864 0.92 -35.08 29.85
N PRO A 865 1.16 -36.01 28.91
CA PRO A 865 0.12 -36.86 28.35
C PRO A 865 -0.45 -37.84 29.39
N ASN A 866 -1.72 -38.25 29.24
CA ASN A 866 -2.29 -39.32 30.04
C ASN A 866 -1.86 -40.68 29.49
N TYR A 867 -0.71 -41.19 29.96
CA TYR A 867 -0.16 -42.48 29.50
C TYR A 867 -1.15 -43.64 29.71
N GLY A 868 -1.20 -44.56 28.74
CA GLY A 868 -2.11 -45.70 28.74
C GLY A 868 -3.54 -45.37 28.28
N SER A 869 -3.84 -44.11 27.97
CA SER A 869 -5.14 -43.68 27.45
C SER A 869 -5.17 -43.61 25.91
N LYS A 870 -6.37 -43.41 25.36
CA LYS A 870 -6.58 -43.17 23.94
C LYS A 870 -7.65 -42.10 23.72
N PHE A 871 -7.56 -41.37 22.62
CA PHE A 871 -8.58 -40.40 22.21
C PHE A 871 -8.83 -40.44 20.70
N LYS A 872 -10.04 -40.05 20.28
CA LYS A 872 -10.53 -40.20 18.91
C LYS A 872 -10.35 -38.90 18.13
N ILE A 873 -9.71 -38.97 16.96
CA ILE A 873 -9.56 -37.83 16.04
C ILE A 873 -10.38 -37.96 14.75
N MET A 874 -10.75 -39.18 14.34
CA MET A 874 -11.53 -39.40 13.12
C MET A 874 -12.51 -40.57 13.24
N GLU A 875 -13.63 -40.46 12.54
CA GLU A 875 -14.67 -41.49 12.42
C GLU A 875 -15.19 -41.55 10.98
N ILE A 876 -15.27 -42.74 10.37
CA ILE A 876 -15.73 -42.98 9.01
C ILE A 876 -16.82 -44.06 9.06
N LYS A 877 -18.08 -43.73 8.77
CA LYS A 877 -19.21 -44.67 9.03
C LYS A 877 -19.51 -45.63 7.86
N ALA A 878 -19.43 -45.22 6.60
CA ALA A 878 -19.74 -46.09 5.46
C ALA A 878 -18.57 -46.18 4.46
N ALA A 879 -17.75 -47.23 4.57
CA ALA A 879 -16.57 -47.47 3.74
C ALA A 879 -16.62 -48.78 2.92
N GLU A 880 -17.78 -49.45 2.83
CA GLU A 880 -17.93 -50.75 2.14
C GLU A 880 -17.33 -50.70 0.72
N ASP A 881 -16.46 -51.68 0.41
CA ASP A 881 -15.74 -51.83 -0.86
C ASP A 881 -14.72 -50.73 -1.26
N LYS A 882 -14.40 -49.73 -0.41
CA LYS A 882 -13.53 -48.58 -0.76
C LYS A 882 -12.24 -48.51 0.05
N SER A 883 -11.09 -48.31 -0.59
CA SER A 883 -9.80 -48.23 0.11
C SER A 883 -9.49 -46.80 0.57
N ILE A 884 -9.10 -46.66 1.85
CA ILE A 884 -8.58 -45.42 2.42
C ILE A 884 -7.23 -45.67 3.09
N ASN A 885 -6.23 -44.89 2.68
CA ASN A 885 -4.90 -44.92 3.27
C ASN A 885 -4.77 -43.77 4.29
N ILE A 886 -4.47 -44.09 5.55
CA ILE A 886 -4.24 -43.08 6.59
C ILE A 886 -2.78 -43.17 7.01
N VAL A 887 -2.04 -42.09 6.79
CA VAL A 887 -0.60 -42.01 7.07
C VAL A 887 -0.28 -40.78 7.90
N THR A 888 0.81 -40.80 8.65
CA THR A 888 1.27 -39.60 9.36
C THR A 888 1.88 -38.58 8.39
N GLY A 889 1.85 -37.30 8.74
CA GLY A 889 2.29 -36.21 7.87
C GLY A 889 3.74 -36.29 7.35
N ASP A 890 4.62 -37.05 8.03
CA ASP A 890 6.00 -37.29 7.60
C ASP A 890 6.17 -38.46 6.62
N GLY A 891 5.12 -39.28 6.43
CA GLY A 891 5.03 -40.36 5.45
C GLY A 891 6.03 -41.51 5.63
N LYS A 892 6.78 -41.54 6.73
CA LYS A 892 7.91 -42.47 6.92
C LYS A 892 7.66 -43.56 7.96
N ASP A 893 7.10 -43.21 9.12
CA ASP A 893 7.07 -44.12 10.28
C ASP A 893 5.67 -44.34 10.89
N ASN A 894 4.60 -43.74 10.33
CA ASN A 894 3.23 -43.79 10.86
C ASN A 894 3.11 -43.45 12.36
N LYS A 895 4.02 -42.59 12.84
CA LYS A 895 4.14 -42.22 14.25
C LYS A 895 4.29 -40.70 14.42
N ILE A 896 3.68 -40.16 15.47
CA ILE A 896 3.74 -38.74 15.83
C ILE A 896 4.34 -38.62 17.24
N ASP A 897 5.15 -37.61 17.49
CA ASP A 897 5.65 -37.36 18.85
C ASP A 897 4.60 -36.58 19.68
N ILE A 898 4.26 -37.13 20.85
CA ILE A 898 3.46 -36.46 21.88
C ILE A 898 4.29 -36.40 23.17
N GLY A 899 4.92 -35.25 23.41
CA GLY A 899 5.80 -35.05 24.56
C GLY A 899 6.98 -36.04 24.57
N SER A 900 7.02 -36.92 25.58
CA SER A 900 8.12 -37.89 25.76
C SER A 900 7.89 -39.23 25.07
N VAL A 901 6.75 -39.42 24.40
CA VAL A 901 6.40 -40.66 23.69
C VAL A 901 6.19 -40.43 22.21
N LYS A 902 6.55 -41.45 21.44
CA LYS A 902 6.21 -41.60 20.04
C LYS A 902 4.96 -42.48 19.97
N VAL A 903 3.86 -41.91 19.48
CA VAL A 903 2.55 -42.57 19.42
C VAL A 903 2.25 -43.03 18.00
N GLY A 904 1.66 -44.21 17.88
CA GLY A 904 1.08 -44.68 16.61
C GLY A 904 -0.36 -44.19 16.49
N ILE A 905 -0.79 -43.95 15.24
CA ILE A 905 -2.21 -43.83 14.95
C ILE A 905 -2.77 -45.25 14.82
N LYS A 906 -3.84 -45.56 15.57
CA LYS A 906 -4.51 -46.85 15.52
C LYS A 906 -5.84 -46.71 14.78
N VAL A 907 -6.01 -47.57 13.79
CA VAL A 907 -7.23 -47.67 13.00
C VAL A 907 -8.00 -48.89 13.49
N THR A 908 -9.22 -48.70 14.00
CA THR A 908 -10.05 -49.79 14.54
C THR A 908 -11.38 -49.88 13.80
N LYS A 909 -11.89 -51.09 13.65
CA LYS A 909 -13.18 -51.38 13.01
C LYS A 909 -14.23 -51.72 14.08
N ASN A 910 -15.43 -51.15 13.99
CA ASN A 910 -16.52 -51.46 14.91
C ASN A 910 -17.57 -52.39 14.28
N GLU A 911 -17.56 -53.67 14.68
CA GLU A 911 -18.77 -54.36 15.19
C GLU A 911 -18.49 -55.73 15.85
N GLN A 912 -17.33 -56.36 15.66
CA GLN A 912 -16.87 -57.49 16.49
C GLN A 912 -15.34 -57.52 16.68
N GLY A 913 -14.73 -56.39 17.04
CA GLY A 913 -13.43 -56.37 17.74
C GLY A 913 -12.19 -56.96 17.03
N ASP A 914 -12.22 -57.17 15.71
CA ASP A 914 -11.00 -57.59 15.00
C ASP A 914 -10.09 -56.39 14.73
N LEU A 915 -8.95 -56.41 15.43
CA LEU A 915 -7.83 -55.48 15.30
C LEU A 915 -7.21 -55.65 13.91
N ILE A 916 -7.41 -54.69 13.02
CA ILE A 916 -6.60 -54.59 11.79
C ILE A 916 -5.68 -53.40 11.97
N LEU A 917 -4.40 -53.71 12.20
CA LEU A 917 -3.21 -52.84 12.17
C LEU A 917 -2.90 -52.06 13.46
N ASP A 918 -2.03 -52.67 14.27
CA ASP A 918 -1.05 -51.93 15.06
C ASP A 918 0.05 -51.44 14.09
N SER A 919 0.12 -50.13 13.88
CA SER A 919 1.14 -49.47 13.04
C SER A 919 2.56 -49.59 13.62
N SER A 920 2.76 -50.31 14.74
CA SER A 920 4.08 -50.76 15.19
C SER A 920 4.79 -51.71 14.21
N LEU A 921 4.08 -52.28 13.23
CA LEU A 921 4.61 -53.16 12.18
C LEU A 921 4.24 -52.59 10.80
N GLY A 922 5.22 -52.00 10.10
CA GLY A 922 5.04 -51.26 8.85
C GLY A 922 4.50 -52.08 7.67
N THR A 923 3.18 -52.26 7.61
CA THR A 923 2.46 -52.76 6.42
C THR A 923 1.25 -51.90 6.12
N THR A 924 1.11 -51.50 4.86
CA THR A 924 -0.06 -50.84 4.28
C THR A 924 -1.28 -51.76 4.32
N PRO A 925 -2.48 -51.27 4.67
CA PRO A 925 -3.71 -52.01 4.44
C PRO A 925 -4.00 -52.13 2.94
N ASP A 926 -3.66 -53.27 2.32
CA ASP A 926 -4.07 -53.60 0.94
C ASP A 926 -5.51 -54.16 0.87
N SER A 927 -6.26 -54.17 1.99
CA SER A 927 -7.58 -54.80 2.07
C SER A 927 -8.72 -53.78 2.08
N LYS A 928 -9.74 -54.04 1.24
CA LYS A 928 -11.05 -53.38 1.28
C LYS A 928 -11.66 -53.44 2.70
N PRO A 929 -12.03 -52.31 3.32
CA PRO A 929 -12.69 -52.27 4.61
C PRO A 929 -14.22 -52.46 4.47
N ASP A 930 -14.79 -53.45 5.17
CA ASP A 930 -16.25 -53.67 5.25
C ASP A 930 -16.82 -53.17 6.59
N GLY A 931 -17.04 -51.86 6.82
CA GLY A 931 -17.70 -51.31 8.04
C GLY A 931 -17.08 -50.01 8.59
N ASP A 932 -17.61 -49.47 9.69
CA ASP A 932 -17.15 -48.21 10.32
C ASP A 932 -15.67 -48.26 10.75
N ILE A 933 -14.90 -47.23 10.36
CA ILE A 933 -13.50 -47.02 10.71
C ILE A 933 -13.38 -45.92 11.76
N VAL A 934 -12.68 -46.18 12.86
CA VAL A 934 -12.37 -45.21 13.91
C VAL A 934 -10.85 -45.05 14.00
N VAL A 935 -10.39 -43.80 13.98
CA VAL A 935 -8.97 -43.46 14.14
C VAL A 935 -8.74 -42.90 15.53
N ASP A 936 -8.09 -43.71 16.36
CA ASP A 936 -7.69 -43.38 17.71
C ASP A 936 -6.19 -43.05 17.75
N VAL A 937 -5.81 -42.10 18.60
CA VAL A 937 -4.43 -41.86 19.00
C VAL A 937 -4.24 -42.58 20.34
N GLU A 938 -3.44 -43.65 20.35
CA GLU A 938 -3.11 -44.39 21.58
C GLU A 938 -1.82 -43.85 22.19
N ILE A 939 -1.88 -43.43 23.45
CA ILE A 939 -0.72 -42.95 24.19
C ILE A 939 -0.13 -44.15 24.95
N PRO A 940 0.98 -44.74 24.52
CA PRO A 940 1.51 -45.95 25.13
C PRO A 940 2.08 -45.66 26.52
N GLU A 941 1.96 -46.63 27.44
CA GLU A 941 2.79 -46.65 28.64
C GLU A 941 4.24 -47.03 28.27
N ILE A 942 5.21 -46.29 28.81
CA ILE A 942 6.63 -46.66 28.67
C ILE A 942 7.00 -47.66 29.74
N ASN A 943 7.49 -48.82 29.31
CA ASN A 943 8.09 -49.82 30.19
C ASN A 943 9.38 -50.38 29.59
N SER A 944 10.10 -51.19 30.37
CA SER A 944 11.42 -51.73 29.98
C SER A 944 11.41 -52.62 28.74
N SER A 945 10.26 -53.13 28.31
CA SER A 945 10.16 -54.04 27.15
C SER A 945 9.82 -53.33 25.83
N ASN A 946 9.28 -52.11 25.88
CA ASN A 946 8.85 -51.37 24.69
C ASN A 946 9.55 -50.01 24.52
N GLN A 947 10.37 -49.59 25.48
CA GLN A 947 10.99 -48.27 25.55
C GLN A 947 11.68 -47.81 24.26
N LYS A 948 12.48 -48.68 23.61
CA LYS A 948 13.15 -48.40 22.32
C LYS A 948 12.18 -47.89 21.24
N ILE A 949 10.97 -48.45 21.23
CA ILE A 949 9.97 -48.24 20.17
C ILE A 949 9.07 -47.04 20.47
N VAL A 950 8.72 -46.82 21.75
CA VAL A 950 7.71 -45.83 22.18
C VAL A 950 8.30 -44.51 22.68
N SER A 951 9.62 -44.41 22.87
CA SER A 951 10.24 -43.14 23.29
C SER A 951 10.20 -42.10 22.17
N GLY A 952 9.76 -40.88 22.49
CA GLY A 952 9.74 -39.73 21.57
C GLY A 952 11.14 -39.41 21.02
N SER A 953 11.21 -38.73 19.87
CA SER A 953 12.47 -38.51 19.16
C SER A 953 13.54 -37.80 20.01
N THR A 954 13.18 -36.69 20.64
CA THR A 954 14.00 -35.93 21.62
C THR A 954 14.43 -36.77 22.82
N THR A 955 13.53 -37.61 23.33
CA THR A 955 13.73 -38.40 24.54
C THR A 955 14.69 -39.55 24.28
N ASN A 956 14.56 -40.22 23.14
CA ASN A 956 15.51 -41.21 22.65
C ASN A 956 16.90 -40.61 22.46
N THR A 957 16.98 -39.41 21.88
CA THR A 957 18.25 -38.67 21.69
C THR A 957 18.97 -38.44 23.02
N MET A 958 18.27 -37.96 24.07
CA MET A 958 18.89 -37.76 25.39
C MET A 958 19.39 -39.08 26.00
N ALA A 959 18.64 -40.18 25.86
CA ALA A 959 19.05 -41.49 26.37
C ALA A 959 20.26 -42.07 25.61
N ALA A 960 20.30 -41.91 24.29
CA ALA A 960 21.41 -42.33 23.43
C ALA A 960 22.68 -41.48 23.65
N GLU A 961 22.53 -40.17 23.87
CA GLU A 961 23.65 -39.30 24.21
C GLU A 961 24.32 -39.73 25.52
N TYR A 962 23.53 -40.03 26.56
CA TYR A 962 24.07 -40.53 27.82
C TYR A 962 24.87 -41.84 27.63
N ALA A 963 24.45 -42.71 26.71
CA ALA A 963 25.21 -43.91 26.32
C ALA A 963 26.53 -43.59 25.61
N ALA A 964 26.48 -42.65 24.66
CA ALA A 964 27.64 -42.22 23.88
C ALA A 964 28.77 -41.64 24.76
N ARG A 965 28.44 -41.02 25.90
CA ARG A 965 29.43 -40.57 26.90
C ARG A 965 30.28 -41.71 27.44
N GLY A 966 29.65 -42.84 27.78
CA GLY A 966 30.35 -44.02 28.30
C GLY A 966 31.40 -44.55 27.31
N GLU A 967 31.10 -44.47 26.01
CA GLU A 967 32.03 -44.90 24.96
C GLU A 967 33.22 -43.96 24.76
N VAL A 968 33.03 -42.64 24.95
CA VAL A 968 34.15 -41.68 24.99
C VAL A 968 35.11 -42.03 26.13
N LEU A 969 34.58 -42.29 27.34
CA LEU A 969 35.39 -42.67 28.51
C LEU A 969 36.14 -43.98 28.29
N ARG A 970 35.46 -45.00 27.78
CA ARG A 970 36.08 -46.29 27.43
C ARG A 970 37.15 -46.14 26.35
N SER A 971 36.93 -45.29 25.36
CA SER A 971 37.92 -45.02 24.32
C SER A 971 39.18 -44.38 24.87
N GLN A 972 39.05 -43.41 25.78
CA GLN A 972 40.19 -42.80 26.47
C GLN A 972 40.93 -43.82 27.34
N LYS A 973 40.22 -44.66 28.09
CA LYS A 973 40.84 -45.73 28.89
C LYS A 973 41.55 -46.76 28.04
N ARG A 974 41.05 -47.08 26.84
CA ARG A 974 41.75 -47.95 25.87
C ARG A 974 43.11 -47.37 25.47
N VAL A 975 43.22 -46.05 25.28
CA VAL A 975 44.49 -45.39 24.97
C VAL A 975 45.53 -45.62 26.09
N ILE A 976 45.14 -45.44 27.36
CA ILE A 976 46.00 -45.68 28.51
C ILE A 976 46.33 -47.18 28.68
N LYS A 977 45.34 -48.05 28.51
CA LYS A 977 45.51 -49.51 28.56
C LYS A 977 46.49 -50.01 27.50
N ASP A 978 46.39 -49.49 26.27
CA ASP A 978 47.30 -49.86 25.17
C ASP A 978 48.73 -49.37 25.42
N SER A 979 48.90 -48.19 26.00
CA SER A 979 50.21 -47.70 26.47
C SER A 979 50.81 -48.65 27.51
N MET A 980 50.08 -48.96 28.58
CA MET A 980 50.54 -49.88 29.63
C MET A 980 50.80 -51.31 29.10
N ARG A 981 50.13 -51.72 28.02
CA ARG A 981 50.38 -53.01 27.37
C ARG A 981 51.78 -53.10 26.76
N ASN A 982 52.33 -51.98 26.30
CA ASN A 982 53.66 -51.88 25.71
C ASN A 982 54.79 -51.66 26.74
N MET A 983 54.45 -51.41 28.01
CA MET A 983 55.38 -51.34 29.14
C MET A 983 55.80 -52.74 29.58
N ASP A 984 56.82 -53.28 28.92
CA ASP A 984 57.31 -54.66 29.06
C ASP A 984 58.82 -54.64 28.75
N LYS A 985 59.62 -55.46 29.44
CA LYS A 985 61.10 -55.36 29.40
C LYS A 985 61.67 -55.49 27.99
N ASP A 986 61.00 -56.29 27.15
CA ASP A 986 61.40 -56.58 25.78
C ASP A 986 60.92 -55.52 24.75
N LYS A 987 60.08 -54.56 25.17
CA LYS A 987 59.41 -53.59 24.28
C LYS A 987 59.49 -52.14 24.75
N PHE A 988 59.92 -51.89 25.99
CA PHE A 988 59.84 -50.56 26.58
C PHE A 988 61.06 -49.70 26.26
N GLU A 989 60.80 -48.56 25.65
CA GLU A 989 61.70 -47.41 25.57
C GLU A 989 61.07 -46.22 26.33
N GLY A 990 61.81 -45.61 27.26
CA GLY A 990 61.32 -44.42 27.98
C GLY A 990 61.34 -43.17 27.10
N GLY A 991 60.41 -42.23 27.33
CA GLY A 991 60.36 -40.97 26.59
C GLY A 991 58.94 -40.45 26.34
N ALA A 992 58.86 -39.45 25.45
CA ALA A 992 57.58 -38.90 25.01
C ALA A 992 56.92 -39.84 23.99
N TYR A 993 55.63 -40.05 24.16
CA TYR A 993 54.83 -41.01 23.41
C TYR A 993 53.53 -40.34 22.95
N TYR A 994 53.24 -40.42 21.66
CA TYR A 994 51.96 -40.04 21.09
C TYR A 994 51.17 -41.28 20.72
N VAL A 995 49.88 -41.28 21.06
CA VAL A 995 48.92 -42.29 20.65
C VAL A 995 47.62 -41.62 20.27
N GLY A 996 47.24 -41.75 19.01
CA GLY A 996 45.94 -41.35 18.51
C GLY A 996 45.08 -42.56 18.13
N ASN A 997 43.77 -42.46 18.29
CA ASN A 997 42.85 -43.43 17.71
C ASN A 997 41.68 -42.74 17.02
N TYR A 998 41.22 -43.31 15.91
CA TYR A 998 39.93 -43.03 15.29
C TYR A 998 39.10 -44.30 15.42
N SER A 999 37.90 -44.20 16.00
CA SER A 999 36.96 -45.31 16.08
C SER A 999 35.59 -44.90 15.60
N GLU A 1000 34.94 -45.80 14.87
CA GLU A 1000 33.56 -45.66 14.43
C GLU A 1000 32.75 -46.83 14.98
N SER A 1001 31.67 -46.51 15.69
CA SER A 1001 30.80 -47.47 16.35
C SER A 1001 29.35 -47.27 15.97
N LYS A 1002 28.66 -48.39 15.72
CA LYS A 1002 27.20 -48.45 15.65
C LYS A 1002 26.69 -49.15 16.89
N TYR A 1003 25.83 -48.50 17.67
CA TYR A 1003 25.37 -49.02 18.95
C TYR A 1003 23.86 -48.92 19.09
N GLU A 1004 23.22 -50.02 19.48
CA GLU A 1004 21.81 -50.08 19.85
C GLU A 1004 21.59 -50.93 21.11
N SER A 1005 20.47 -50.69 21.80
CA SER A 1005 20.02 -51.41 23.00
C SER A 1005 18.48 -51.41 23.04
N ASP A 1006 17.85 -52.25 23.85
CA ASP A 1006 16.41 -52.22 24.15
C ASP A 1006 15.98 -50.92 24.85
N LYS A 1007 16.95 -50.11 25.32
CA LYS A 1007 16.71 -48.82 25.99
C LYS A 1007 16.73 -47.61 25.05
N PHE A 1008 17.43 -47.67 23.93
CA PHE A 1008 17.53 -46.56 22.97
C PHE A 1008 17.71 -47.07 21.53
N ARG A 1009 17.23 -46.29 20.56
CA ARG A 1009 17.41 -46.59 19.13
C ARG A 1009 18.87 -46.42 18.71
N LYS A 1010 19.23 -47.14 17.66
CA LYS A 1010 20.59 -47.19 17.13
C LYS A 1010 21.14 -45.79 16.84
N PHE A 1011 22.35 -45.53 17.32
CA PHE A 1011 23.11 -44.33 16.95
C PHE A 1011 24.49 -44.70 16.37
N ASP A 1012 24.98 -43.81 15.50
CA ASP A 1012 26.32 -43.92 14.92
C ASP A 1012 27.23 -42.89 15.60
N GLN A 1013 28.36 -43.34 16.13
CA GLN A 1013 29.30 -42.50 16.86
C GLN A 1013 30.72 -42.65 16.30
N LYS A 1014 31.34 -41.51 15.99
CA LYS A 1014 32.74 -41.41 15.56
C LYS A 1014 33.52 -40.73 16.68
N ILE A 1015 34.65 -41.30 17.09
CA ILE A 1015 35.51 -40.78 18.15
C ILE A 1015 36.93 -40.67 17.62
N ILE A 1016 37.57 -39.52 17.83
CA ILE A 1016 39.00 -39.32 17.62
C ILE A 1016 39.61 -38.97 18.97
N ASN A 1017 40.67 -39.68 19.38
CA ASN A 1017 41.50 -39.28 20.52
C ASN A 1017 42.92 -38.95 20.06
N HIS A 1018 43.50 -37.94 20.68
CA HIS A 1018 44.90 -37.55 20.59
C HIS A 1018 45.50 -37.57 22.00
N GLY A 1019 46.29 -38.60 22.29
CA GLY A 1019 46.98 -38.78 23.55
C GLY A 1019 48.46 -38.42 23.44
N PHE A 1020 48.93 -37.61 24.38
CA PHE A 1020 50.35 -37.32 24.56
C PHE A 1020 50.74 -37.76 25.97
N ALA A 1021 51.72 -38.64 26.05
CA ALA A 1021 52.21 -39.20 27.30
C ALA A 1021 53.72 -39.03 27.44
N TYR A 1022 54.19 -39.02 28.68
CA TYR A 1022 55.60 -39.17 29.00
C TYR A 1022 55.76 -40.37 29.93
N GLU A 1023 56.56 -41.34 29.52
CA GLU A 1023 56.69 -42.65 30.16
C GLU A 1023 58.13 -42.89 30.60
N LYS A 1024 58.32 -43.47 31.78
CA LYS A 1024 59.64 -43.84 32.30
C LYS A 1024 59.62 -45.19 33.00
N ASP A 1025 60.75 -45.88 32.96
CA ASP A 1025 61.03 -47.03 33.81
C ASP A 1025 61.63 -46.58 35.14
N ILE A 1026 61.34 -47.34 36.18
CA ILE A 1026 61.83 -47.19 37.55
C ILE A 1026 62.20 -48.61 37.99
N VAL A 1027 63.49 -48.94 37.94
CA VAL A 1027 63.97 -50.28 38.36
C VAL A 1027 63.87 -50.39 39.87
N LEU A 1028 63.07 -51.34 40.38
CA LEU A 1028 62.87 -51.55 41.82
C LEU A 1028 63.77 -52.67 42.38
N SER A 1029 63.88 -53.81 41.67
CA SER A 1029 64.80 -54.93 41.98
C SER A 1029 65.08 -55.76 40.71
N SER A 1030 66.01 -56.73 40.75
CA SER A 1030 66.40 -57.53 39.57
C SER A 1030 65.27 -58.37 38.94
N ASN A 1031 64.14 -58.52 39.64
CA ASN A 1031 62.98 -59.30 39.24
C ASN A 1031 61.65 -58.53 39.29
N LEU A 1032 61.69 -57.21 39.51
CA LEU A 1032 60.50 -56.34 39.57
C LEU A 1032 60.77 -55.00 38.88
N ASP A 1033 60.14 -54.81 37.73
CA ASP A 1033 60.19 -53.59 36.95
C ASP A 1033 58.95 -52.73 37.22
N ASN A 1034 59.12 -51.43 37.40
CA ASN A 1034 58.01 -50.47 37.50
C ASN A 1034 58.06 -49.48 36.34
N TYR A 1035 56.94 -49.31 35.65
CA TYR A 1035 56.78 -48.30 34.63
C TYR A 1035 55.74 -47.29 35.11
N ALA A 1036 56.00 -46.01 34.89
CA ALA A 1036 55.08 -44.94 35.25
C ALA A 1036 54.94 -43.94 34.11
N GLY A 1037 53.74 -43.38 33.95
CA GLY A 1037 53.45 -42.40 32.92
C GLY A 1037 52.44 -41.34 33.38
N VAL A 1038 52.51 -40.19 32.72
CA VAL A 1038 51.48 -39.15 32.75
C VAL A 1038 51.02 -38.91 31.32
N ALA A 1039 49.71 -38.82 31.11
CA ALA A 1039 49.12 -38.61 29.79
C ALA A 1039 48.07 -37.51 29.81
N PHE A 1040 48.05 -36.71 28.75
CA PHE A 1040 46.94 -35.84 28.40
C PHE A 1040 46.27 -36.38 27.15
N ILE A 1041 44.95 -36.58 27.18
CA ILE A 1041 44.17 -37.03 26.03
C ILE A 1041 43.09 -36.00 25.74
N TYR A 1042 43.17 -35.42 24.54
CA TYR A 1042 42.07 -34.69 23.93
C TYR A 1042 41.28 -35.63 23.03
N GLY A 1043 39.96 -35.65 23.16
CA GLY A 1043 39.10 -36.46 22.30
C GLY A 1043 37.92 -35.67 21.77
N LYS A 1044 37.52 -35.94 20.53
CA LYS A 1044 36.32 -35.39 19.90
C LYS A 1044 35.44 -36.52 19.38
N SER A 1045 34.15 -36.44 19.68
CA SER A 1045 33.15 -37.37 19.21
C SER A 1045 32.06 -36.64 18.45
N ASN A 1046 31.66 -37.17 17.28
CA ASN A 1046 30.47 -36.74 16.55
C ASN A 1046 29.47 -37.91 16.55
N ILE A 1047 28.21 -37.61 16.81
CA ILE A 1047 27.15 -38.61 17.04
C ILE A 1047 25.92 -38.27 16.21
N GLU A 1048 25.42 -39.26 15.47
CA GLU A 1048 24.14 -39.21 14.75
C GLU A 1048 23.13 -40.08 15.51
N TYR A 1049 22.19 -39.45 16.22
CA TYR A 1049 21.18 -40.14 17.05
C TYR A 1049 19.98 -40.66 16.27
N GLY A 1050 19.85 -40.26 15.00
CA GLY A 1050 18.69 -40.52 14.15
C GLY A 1050 17.60 -39.43 14.26
N GLU A 1051 16.59 -39.52 13.39
CA GLU A 1051 15.36 -38.70 13.45
C GLU A 1051 15.58 -37.17 13.46
N GLY A 1052 16.65 -36.70 12.81
CA GLY A 1052 16.99 -35.27 12.70
C GLY A 1052 17.81 -34.69 13.87
N TYR A 1053 18.29 -35.54 14.78
CA TYR A 1053 19.12 -35.14 15.91
C TYR A 1053 20.58 -35.59 15.73
N SER A 1054 21.51 -34.65 15.97
CA SER A 1054 22.95 -34.91 15.97
C SER A 1054 23.62 -34.18 17.12
N GLY A 1055 24.82 -34.61 17.49
CA GLY A 1055 25.57 -33.96 18.55
C GLY A 1055 27.06 -34.24 18.51
N ASN A 1056 27.78 -33.57 19.40
CA ASN A 1056 29.22 -33.70 19.56
C ASN A 1056 29.64 -33.66 21.03
N ILE A 1057 30.67 -34.43 21.36
CA ILE A 1057 31.30 -34.46 22.67
C ILE A 1057 32.79 -34.17 22.50
N GLU A 1058 33.26 -33.06 23.06
CA GLU A 1058 34.69 -32.77 23.23
C GLU A 1058 35.13 -33.14 24.63
N SER A 1059 36.30 -33.75 24.75
CA SER A 1059 36.78 -34.34 25.99
C SER A 1059 38.23 -33.97 26.24
N PHE A 1060 38.53 -33.52 27.46
CA PHE A 1060 39.87 -33.14 27.89
C PHE A 1060 40.19 -33.93 29.13
N SER A 1061 41.17 -34.84 29.06
CA SER A 1061 41.48 -35.73 30.17
C SER A 1061 42.96 -35.76 30.51
N GLY A 1062 43.26 -35.78 31.82
CA GLY A 1062 44.60 -35.96 32.36
C GLY A 1062 44.66 -37.23 33.18
N HIS A 1063 45.66 -38.08 32.94
CA HIS A 1063 45.82 -39.38 33.58
C HIS A 1063 47.23 -39.54 34.14
N VAL A 1064 47.34 -40.16 35.31
CA VAL A 1064 48.59 -40.70 35.86
C VAL A 1064 48.44 -42.20 35.98
N TYR A 1065 49.43 -42.97 35.53
CA TYR A 1065 49.32 -44.43 35.46
C TYR A 1065 50.65 -45.12 35.73
N SER A 1066 50.58 -46.36 36.18
CA SER A 1066 51.75 -47.16 36.51
C SER A 1066 51.48 -48.65 36.31
N LYS A 1067 52.52 -49.38 35.92
CA LYS A 1067 52.51 -50.83 35.75
C LYS A 1067 53.75 -51.46 36.37
N LEU A 1068 53.53 -52.33 37.34
CA LEU A 1068 54.52 -53.21 37.94
C LEU A 1068 54.55 -54.55 37.19
N VAL A 1069 55.73 -55.01 36.79
CA VAL A 1069 55.94 -56.29 36.11
C VAL A 1069 56.95 -57.12 36.89
N LYS A 1070 56.55 -58.30 37.34
CA LYS A 1070 57.36 -59.26 38.10
C LYS A 1070 57.70 -60.47 37.23
N ASP A 1071 58.97 -60.86 37.22
CA ASP A 1071 59.50 -62.02 36.48
C ASP A 1071 59.17 -62.00 34.97
N ASN A 1072 58.93 -60.83 34.38
CA ASN A 1072 58.49 -60.63 32.99
C ASN A 1072 57.18 -61.35 32.59
N GLU A 1073 56.44 -61.90 33.57
CA GLU A 1073 55.22 -62.69 33.37
C GLU A 1073 54.00 -62.08 34.10
N LEU A 1074 54.09 -61.81 35.40
CA LEU A 1074 52.98 -61.27 36.21
C LEU A 1074 53.01 -59.74 36.20
N TYR A 1075 51.88 -59.08 35.94
CA TYR A 1075 51.78 -57.63 36.04
C TYR A 1075 50.60 -57.14 36.87
N LEU A 1076 50.81 -56.03 37.57
CA LEU A 1076 49.80 -55.22 38.24
C LEU A 1076 49.87 -53.81 37.67
N LYS A 1077 48.74 -53.22 37.29
CA LYS A 1077 48.66 -51.87 36.74
C LYS A 1077 47.56 -51.06 37.41
N GLY A 1078 47.67 -49.75 37.32
CA GLY A 1078 46.61 -48.84 37.73
C GLY A 1078 46.79 -47.43 37.19
N ASP A 1079 45.68 -46.70 37.15
CA ASP A 1079 45.61 -45.35 36.62
C ASP A 1079 44.54 -44.50 37.32
N LEU A 1080 44.79 -43.20 37.44
CA LEU A 1080 43.89 -42.20 37.98
C LEU A 1080 43.70 -41.10 36.94
N GLY A 1081 42.46 -40.75 36.62
CA GLY A 1081 42.12 -39.81 35.56
C GLY A 1081 41.02 -38.83 35.92
N LEU A 1082 41.18 -37.57 35.49
CA LEU A 1082 40.14 -36.53 35.51
C LEU A 1082 39.79 -36.16 34.07
N THR A 1083 38.51 -36.19 33.73
CA THR A 1083 38.00 -35.89 32.38
C THR A 1083 36.94 -34.79 32.44
N HIS A 1084 37.11 -33.72 31.66
CA HIS A 1084 36.09 -32.70 31.42
C HIS A 1084 35.45 -32.93 30.04
N LEU A 1085 34.13 -32.99 29.98
CA LEU A 1085 33.34 -33.14 28.76
C LEU A 1085 32.60 -31.85 28.45
N LYS A 1086 32.64 -31.43 27.18
CA LYS A 1086 31.82 -30.36 26.58
C LYS A 1086 30.96 -30.98 25.51
N GLU A 1087 29.66 -30.85 25.68
CA GLU A 1087 28.69 -31.66 24.97
C GLU A 1087 27.65 -30.75 24.31
N GLU A 1088 27.22 -31.10 23.11
CA GLU A 1088 26.25 -30.33 22.34
C GLU A 1088 25.31 -31.25 21.56
N ILE A 1089 24.01 -30.95 21.61
CA ILE A 1089 22.96 -31.62 20.81
C ILE A 1089 22.15 -30.51 20.14
N ASN A 1090 22.11 -30.47 18.81
CA ASN A 1090 21.39 -29.46 18.02
C ASN A 1090 21.45 -28.05 18.64
N GLU A 1091 22.67 -27.50 18.81
CA GLU A 1091 22.97 -26.15 19.35
C GLU A 1091 22.79 -25.94 20.87
N ARG A 1092 22.27 -26.93 21.61
CA ARG A 1092 22.14 -26.88 23.08
C ARG A 1092 23.37 -27.50 23.75
N LYS A 1093 24.02 -26.74 24.65
CA LYS A 1093 25.31 -27.11 25.26
C LYS A 1093 25.19 -27.48 26.74
N PHE A 1094 25.98 -28.45 27.17
CA PHE A 1094 26.13 -28.87 28.56
C PHE A 1094 27.59 -29.32 28.84
N GLU A 1095 28.00 -29.31 30.12
CA GLU A 1095 29.36 -29.64 30.54
C GLU A 1095 29.38 -30.56 31.76
N THR A 1096 30.30 -31.54 31.77
CA THR A 1096 30.37 -32.57 32.82
C THR A 1096 31.81 -32.85 33.25
N ASN A 1097 32.08 -32.97 34.55
CA ASN A 1097 33.41 -33.32 35.09
C ASN A 1097 33.39 -34.73 35.71
N ILE A 1098 34.27 -35.61 35.22
CA ILE A 1098 34.26 -37.05 35.51
C ILE A 1098 35.57 -37.45 36.17
N PHE A 1099 35.48 -38.22 37.25
CA PHE A 1099 36.63 -38.86 37.89
C PHE A 1099 36.67 -40.34 37.54
N SER A 1100 37.85 -40.86 37.24
CA SER A 1100 38.04 -42.28 36.91
C SER A 1100 39.26 -42.88 37.61
N LEU A 1101 39.14 -44.15 38.03
CA LEU A 1101 40.19 -44.96 38.62
C LEU A 1101 40.22 -46.31 37.91
N GLY A 1102 41.37 -46.75 37.43
CA GLY A 1102 41.57 -48.06 36.84
C GLY A 1102 42.62 -48.87 37.60
N THR A 1103 42.43 -50.18 37.66
CA THR A 1103 43.46 -51.14 38.12
C THR A 1103 43.33 -52.43 37.32
N GLY A 1104 44.40 -53.22 37.23
CA GLY A 1104 44.30 -54.52 36.60
C GLY A 1104 45.45 -55.43 36.95
N VAL A 1105 45.19 -56.73 36.96
CA VAL A 1105 46.19 -57.76 37.21
C VAL A 1105 46.15 -58.78 36.09
N GLY A 1106 47.31 -59.24 35.64
CA GLY A 1106 47.35 -60.23 34.57
C GLY A 1106 48.67 -60.97 34.46
N ILE A 1107 48.65 -62.01 33.64
CA ILE A 1107 49.78 -62.88 33.36
C ILE A 1107 50.02 -62.89 31.84
N LYS A 1108 51.28 -62.79 31.47
CA LYS A 1108 51.81 -62.95 30.12
C LYS A 1108 52.62 -64.24 30.07
N LYS A 1109 52.36 -65.11 29.10
CA LYS A 1109 53.12 -66.34 28.86
C LYS A 1109 53.33 -66.60 27.38
N GLU A 1110 54.52 -67.07 27.00
CA GLU A 1110 54.77 -67.57 25.65
C GLU A 1110 54.33 -69.03 25.52
N ILE A 1111 53.52 -69.31 24.50
CA ILE A 1111 52.98 -70.64 24.20
C ILE A 1111 53.01 -70.83 22.68
N LEU A 1112 53.71 -71.86 22.20
CA LEU A 1112 53.75 -72.25 20.77
C LEU A 1112 54.17 -71.09 19.81
N GLY A 1113 55.08 -70.22 20.25
CA GLY A 1113 55.55 -69.08 19.46
C GLY A 1113 54.53 -67.94 19.32
N ALA A 1114 53.47 -67.94 20.15
CA ALA A 1114 52.55 -66.83 20.34
C ALA A 1114 52.54 -66.40 21.82
N LYS A 1115 52.23 -65.14 22.07
CA LYS A 1115 52.14 -64.53 23.41
C LYS A 1115 50.68 -64.56 23.86
N LEU A 1116 50.40 -65.36 24.88
CA LEU A 1116 49.12 -65.39 25.57
C LEU A 1116 49.14 -64.36 26.70
N ILE A 1117 48.16 -63.46 26.71
CA ILE A 1117 47.96 -62.46 27.76
C ILE A 1117 46.57 -62.71 28.34
N THR A 1118 46.50 -62.98 29.63
CA THR A 1118 45.24 -63.10 30.36
C THR A 1118 45.25 -62.15 31.55
N GLY A 1119 44.13 -61.50 31.84
CA GLY A 1119 44.06 -60.58 32.97
C GLY A 1119 42.65 -60.11 33.24
N VAL A 1120 42.49 -59.42 34.36
CA VAL A 1120 41.25 -58.76 34.76
C VAL A 1120 41.55 -57.29 35.03
N ASP A 1121 40.87 -56.42 34.30
CA ASP A 1121 40.88 -54.98 34.54
C ASP A 1121 39.64 -54.58 35.35
N MET A 1122 39.76 -53.59 36.22
CA MET A 1122 38.67 -53.00 36.97
C MET A 1122 38.75 -51.48 36.83
N ASN A 1123 37.70 -50.84 36.32
CA ASN A 1123 37.55 -49.41 36.17
C ASN A 1123 36.41 -48.92 37.06
N LEU A 1124 36.58 -47.75 37.65
CA LEU A 1124 35.59 -47.03 38.43
C LEU A 1124 35.40 -45.63 37.81
N TYR A 1125 34.16 -45.23 37.55
CA TYR A 1125 33.82 -43.90 37.03
C TYR A 1125 32.79 -43.22 37.93
N TYR A 1126 33.11 -42.02 38.44
CA TYR A 1126 32.14 -41.15 39.11
C TYR A 1126 31.58 -40.15 38.11
N LEU A 1127 30.26 -40.19 37.91
CA LEU A 1127 29.53 -39.43 36.91
C LEU A 1127 28.53 -38.50 37.60
N PRO A 1128 28.69 -37.17 37.49
CA PRO A 1128 27.68 -36.22 37.94
C PRO A 1128 26.34 -36.40 37.22
N GLY A 1129 25.27 -35.88 37.83
CA GLY A 1129 23.96 -35.78 37.18
C GLY A 1129 23.96 -34.72 36.08
N VAL A 1130 23.03 -34.84 35.13
CA VAL A 1130 22.95 -33.97 33.95
C VAL A 1130 21.51 -33.55 33.68
N ASP A 1131 21.31 -32.27 33.41
CA ASP A 1131 20.02 -31.70 33.02
C ASP A 1131 20.01 -31.38 31.51
N TYR A 1132 19.05 -31.94 30.79
CA TYR A 1132 18.83 -31.73 29.36
C TYR A 1132 17.71 -30.72 29.12
N THR A 1133 17.89 -29.87 28.10
CA THR A 1133 16.84 -29.01 27.54
C THR A 1133 16.99 -28.99 26.02
N LEU A 1134 16.06 -29.59 25.29
CA LEU A 1134 16.07 -29.68 23.82
C LEU A 1134 14.80 -29.07 23.23
N ASP A 1135 14.92 -28.52 22.03
CA ASP A 1135 13.80 -27.97 21.27
C ASP A 1135 12.96 -29.10 20.65
N PHE A 1136 11.65 -29.04 20.88
CA PHE A 1136 10.64 -29.97 20.36
C PHE A 1136 9.83 -29.29 19.24
N LYS A 1137 9.22 -30.09 18.34
CA LYS A 1137 8.35 -29.58 17.27
C LYS A 1137 7.28 -28.64 17.85
N ASN A 1138 6.94 -27.56 17.16
CA ASN A 1138 6.02 -26.48 17.59
C ASN A 1138 6.54 -25.52 18.69
N GLU A 1139 7.84 -25.18 18.67
CA GLU A 1139 8.46 -24.16 19.55
C GLU A 1139 8.36 -24.43 21.07
N LYS A 1140 8.08 -25.68 21.47
CA LYS A 1140 8.07 -26.10 22.88
C LYS A 1140 9.44 -26.64 23.29
N LEU A 1141 9.79 -26.46 24.57
CA LEU A 1141 11.01 -27.00 25.17
C LEU A 1141 10.71 -28.31 25.91
N GLN A 1142 11.53 -29.33 25.70
CA GLN A 1142 11.48 -30.57 26.48
C GLN A 1142 12.67 -30.68 27.42
N ARG A 1143 12.37 -31.00 28.69
CA ARG A 1143 13.34 -31.08 29.77
C ARG A 1143 13.43 -32.49 30.33
N ALA A 1144 14.64 -32.92 30.65
CA ALA A 1144 14.89 -34.18 31.34
C ALA A 1144 16.13 -34.09 32.24
N SER A 1145 16.25 -34.99 33.21
CA SER A 1145 17.42 -35.04 34.10
C SER A 1145 17.86 -36.49 34.35
N VAL A 1146 19.16 -36.70 34.52
CA VAL A 1146 19.76 -37.97 34.96
C VAL A 1146 20.50 -37.71 36.27
N GLU A 1147 20.32 -38.58 37.27
CA GLU A 1147 21.00 -38.45 38.55
C GLU A 1147 22.46 -38.90 38.49
N LYS A 1148 23.27 -38.43 39.46
CA LYS A 1148 24.68 -38.84 39.59
C LYS A 1148 24.79 -40.36 39.80
N GLU A 1149 25.86 -40.96 39.28
CA GLU A 1149 26.11 -42.41 39.34
C GLU A 1149 27.59 -42.74 39.60
N LEU A 1150 27.85 -43.90 40.19
CA LEU A 1150 29.17 -44.48 40.34
C LEU A 1150 29.19 -45.86 39.68
N VAL A 1151 29.99 -46.00 38.61
CA VAL A 1151 30.01 -47.20 37.77
C VAL A 1151 31.28 -48.00 38.02
N VAL A 1152 31.14 -49.28 38.33
CA VAL A 1152 32.25 -50.25 38.38
C VAL A 1152 32.19 -51.14 37.14
N GLU A 1153 33.29 -51.24 36.42
CA GLU A 1153 33.46 -52.06 35.23
C GLU A 1153 34.61 -53.05 35.47
N ILE A 1154 34.35 -54.36 35.40
CA ILE A 1154 35.33 -55.44 35.55
C ILE A 1154 35.42 -56.21 34.23
N ILE A 1155 36.60 -56.28 33.64
CA ILE A 1155 36.86 -56.83 32.31
C ILE A 1155 37.92 -57.93 32.40
N PRO A 1156 37.55 -59.20 32.62
CA PRO A 1156 38.41 -60.32 32.22
C PRO A 1156 38.64 -60.32 30.72
N GLU A 1157 39.91 -60.44 30.31
CA GLU A 1157 40.33 -60.51 28.91
C GLU A 1157 41.34 -61.65 28.73
N ILE A 1158 41.14 -62.45 27.69
CA ILE A 1158 42.11 -63.40 27.16
C ILE A 1158 42.48 -62.95 25.75
N ARG A 1159 43.76 -62.66 25.52
CA ARG A 1159 44.29 -62.18 24.26
C ARG A 1159 45.46 -63.05 23.80
N LEU A 1160 45.41 -63.47 22.54
CA LEU A 1160 46.47 -64.19 21.87
C LEU A 1160 47.06 -63.29 20.79
N GLU A 1161 48.36 -63.00 20.84
CA GLU A 1161 49.06 -62.25 19.81
C GLU A 1161 50.28 -63.02 19.29
N LYS A 1162 50.58 -62.90 18.00
CA LYS A 1162 51.79 -63.48 17.40
C LYS A 1162 52.58 -62.39 16.70
N GLN A 1163 53.91 -62.41 16.83
CA GLN A 1163 54.78 -61.39 16.25
C GLN A 1163 55.57 -61.99 15.09
N PHE A 1164 55.55 -61.30 13.95
CA PHE A 1164 56.35 -61.63 12.76
C PHE A 1164 57.29 -60.46 12.49
N HIS A 1165 58.56 -60.76 12.20
CA HIS A 1165 59.59 -59.74 11.93
C HIS A 1165 60.07 -59.85 10.48
N TYR A 1166 60.13 -58.72 9.77
CA TYR A 1166 60.67 -58.59 8.42
C TYR A 1166 61.53 -57.32 8.33
N GLY A 1167 62.82 -57.44 8.66
CA GLY A 1167 63.72 -56.29 8.86
C GLY A 1167 63.27 -55.46 10.07
N ASP A 1168 63.21 -54.13 9.89
CA ASP A 1168 62.72 -53.18 10.90
C ASP A 1168 61.18 -53.15 11.02
N LEU A 1169 60.45 -53.89 10.17
CA LEU A 1169 58.99 -54.00 10.21
C LEU A 1169 58.54 -55.20 11.05
N LYS A 1170 57.59 -54.97 11.94
CA LYS A 1170 57.00 -55.97 12.81
C LYS A 1170 55.49 -56.03 12.62
N LEU A 1171 54.96 -57.22 12.35
CA LEU A 1171 53.53 -57.48 12.18
C LEU A 1171 53.00 -58.25 13.38
N ILE A 1172 51.88 -57.79 13.96
CA ILE A 1172 51.30 -58.30 15.21
C ILE A 1172 49.80 -58.57 15.04
N PRO A 1173 49.39 -59.67 14.37
CA PRO A 1173 48.00 -60.11 14.46
C PRO A 1173 47.65 -60.58 15.87
N TYR A 1174 46.43 -60.27 16.30
CA TYR A 1174 45.90 -60.72 17.58
C TYR A 1174 44.37 -60.93 17.55
N GLY A 1175 43.92 -61.81 18.43
CA GLY A 1175 42.52 -61.97 18.79
C GLY A 1175 42.35 -61.87 20.30
N ALA A 1176 41.26 -61.25 20.75
CA ALA A 1176 40.92 -61.17 22.16
C ALA A 1176 39.44 -61.52 22.40
N LEU A 1177 39.20 -62.25 23.48
CA LEU A 1177 37.88 -62.49 24.05
C LEU A 1177 37.84 -61.80 25.41
N SER A 1178 36.83 -60.98 25.64
CA SER A 1178 36.59 -60.38 26.95
C SER A 1178 35.13 -60.44 27.33
N TYR A 1179 34.86 -60.36 28.62
CA TYR A 1179 33.52 -60.17 29.15
C TYR A 1179 33.55 -58.92 30.02
N GLU A 1180 32.60 -58.02 29.83
CA GLU A 1180 32.48 -56.76 30.56
C GLU A 1180 31.39 -56.90 31.61
N PHE A 1181 31.77 -57.01 32.89
CA PHE A 1181 30.85 -56.94 34.02
C PHE A 1181 30.73 -55.47 34.44
N ASN A 1182 29.52 -54.95 34.55
CA ASN A 1182 29.28 -53.55 34.86
C ASN A 1182 28.23 -53.43 35.96
N ASP A 1183 28.48 -52.65 36.99
CA ASP A 1183 27.52 -52.45 38.08
C ASP A 1183 27.40 -50.98 38.46
N TYR A 1184 26.20 -50.59 38.88
CA TYR A 1184 25.85 -49.23 39.28
C TYR A 1184 25.71 -49.19 40.80
N LEU A 1185 26.47 -48.33 41.48
CA LEU A 1185 26.59 -48.38 42.94
C LEU A 1185 25.68 -47.39 43.68
N PHE A 1186 25.26 -46.29 43.05
CA PHE A 1186 24.36 -45.33 43.68
C PHE A 1186 22.90 -45.62 43.35
N ASN A 1187 22.61 -45.92 42.08
CA ASN A 1187 21.25 -46.26 41.64
C ASN A 1187 21.23 -47.68 41.08
N LYS A 1188 20.05 -48.33 41.10
CA LYS A 1188 19.88 -49.70 40.54
C LYS A 1188 20.18 -49.74 39.03
N ALA A 1189 19.87 -48.65 38.33
CA ALA A 1189 20.25 -48.34 36.96
C ALA A 1189 20.06 -46.83 36.74
N PRO A 1190 20.84 -46.16 35.87
CA PRO A 1190 20.60 -44.76 35.57
C PRO A 1190 19.29 -44.60 34.77
N GLU A 1191 18.48 -43.63 35.17
CA GLU A 1191 17.19 -43.30 34.56
C GLU A 1191 17.15 -41.83 34.15
N LEU A 1192 16.67 -41.58 32.93
CA LEU A 1192 16.30 -40.27 32.42
C LEU A 1192 14.89 -39.92 32.91
N LYS A 1193 14.77 -38.89 33.75
CA LYS A 1193 13.50 -38.40 34.31
C LYS A 1193 13.00 -37.22 33.48
N THR A 1194 11.83 -37.38 32.86
CA THR A 1194 11.08 -36.31 32.16
C THR A 1194 9.92 -35.80 33.04
N ALA A 1195 9.15 -34.81 32.59
CA ALA A 1195 8.03 -34.25 33.34
C ALA A 1195 6.93 -35.27 33.73
N GLY A 1196 6.81 -36.39 33.00
CA GLY A 1196 5.72 -37.37 33.20
C GLY A 1196 6.14 -38.84 33.22
N THR A 1197 7.39 -39.18 32.87
CA THR A 1197 7.84 -40.57 32.76
C THR A 1197 9.33 -40.74 33.05
N LYS A 1198 9.74 -41.97 33.38
CA LYS A 1198 11.13 -42.36 33.61
C LYS A 1198 11.56 -43.41 32.60
N ILE A 1199 12.74 -43.21 32.04
CA ILE A 1199 13.23 -43.97 30.89
C ILE A 1199 14.61 -44.49 31.25
N GLY A 1200 14.80 -45.80 31.17
CA GLY A 1200 16.11 -46.39 31.48
C GLY A 1200 17.16 -45.91 30.49
N THR A 1201 18.37 -45.59 30.95
CA THR A 1201 19.50 -45.30 30.06
C THR A 1201 20.46 -46.50 30.05
N ALA A 1202 21.39 -46.52 29.09
CA ALA A 1202 22.44 -47.53 29.04
C ALA A 1202 23.80 -46.86 28.82
N LEU A 1203 24.52 -46.62 29.90
CA LEU A 1203 25.81 -45.96 29.86
C LEU A 1203 26.96 -46.92 29.49
N ILE A 1204 26.99 -48.10 30.12
CA ILE A 1204 28.04 -49.13 30.03
C ILE A 1204 27.36 -50.49 30.29
N GLU A 1205 26.97 -51.22 29.24
CA GLU A 1205 26.20 -52.47 29.35
C GLU A 1205 27.08 -53.72 29.55
N ARG A 1206 26.57 -54.69 30.31
CA ARG A 1206 27.23 -55.98 30.54
C ARG A 1206 27.25 -56.80 29.26
N GLY A 1207 28.37 -57.43 28.89
CA GLY A 1207 28.38 -58.23 27.68
C GLY A 1207 29.68 -58.94 27.33
N GLY A 1208 29.56 -59.92 26.44
CA GLY A 1208 30.72 -60.58 25.83
C GLY A 1208 31.19 -59.79 24.62
N SER A 1209 32.50 -59.70 24.43
CA SER A 1209 33.07 -59.07 23.24
C SER A 1209 34.21 -59.88 22.63
N ILE A 1210 34.26 -59.85 21.30
CA ILE A 1210 35.34 -60.42 20.50
C ILE A 1210 36.05 -59.29 19.77
N THR A 1211 37.37 -59.27 19.84
CA THR A 1211 38.22 -58.30 19.13
C THR A 1211 39.18 -59.06 18.22
N ILE A 1212 39.26 -58.65 16.96
CA ILE A 1212 40.25 -59.14 16.00
C ILE A 1212 41.00 -57.92 15.48
N GLY A 1213 42.34 -57.98 15.50
CA GLY A 1213 43.14 -56.87 15.01
C GLY A 1213 44.53 -57.28 14.54
N GLY A 1214 45.21 -56.33 13.91
CA GLY A 1214 46.56 -56.46 13.41
C GLY A 1214 47.31 -55.15 13.58
N GLY A 1215 48.47 -55.21 14.22
CA GLY A 1215 49.39 -54.08 14.38
C GLY A 1215 50.59 -54.18 13.45
N THR A 1216 51.10 -53.05 13.00
CA THR A 1216 52.38 -52.93 12.29
C THR A 1216 53.26 -51.89 12.96
N GLU A 1217 54.47 -52.25 13.36
CA GLU A 1217 55.46 -51.35 13.97
C GLU A 1217 56.68 -51.25 13.05
N TYR A 1218 57.10 -50.03 12.70
CA TYR A 1218 58.33 -49.74 11.98
C TYR A 1218 59.10 -48.63 12.71
N LYS A 1219 60.20 -49.02 13.37
CA LYS A 1219 60.96 -48.14 14.27
C LYS A 1219 60.02 -47.47 15.30
N ASN A 1220 59.99 -46.13 15.30
CA ASN A 1220 59.23 -45.33 16.25
C ASN A 1220 57.74 -45.19 15.87
N LEU A 1221 57.30 -45.70 14.72
CA LEU A 1221 55.93 -45.57 14.20
C LEU A 1221 55.17 -46.89 14.32
N GLY A 1222 53.97 -46.84 14.90
CA GLY A 1222 53.04 -47.98 14.98
C GLY A 1222 51.68 -47.64 14.39
N LEU A 1223 51.08 -48.60 13.69
CA LEU A 1223 49.73 -48.52 13.14
C LEU A 1223 48.97 -49.79 13.49
N ASP A 1224 47.84 -49.68 14.19
CA ASP A 1224 46.98 -50.82 14.51
C ASP A 1224 45.58 -50.65 13.90
N LEU A 1225 45.05 -51.74 13.38
CA LEU A 1225 43.66 -51.86 12.94
C LEU A 1225 42.97 -52.95 13.76
N GLU A 1226 41.82 -52.64 14.36
CA GLU A 1226 41.01 -53.61 15.09
C GLU A 1226 39.52 -53.45 14.82
N VAL A 1227 38.80 -54.57 14.83
CA VAL A 1227 37.34 -54.63 14.84
C VAL A 1227 36.90 -55.36 16.11
N LYS A 1228 36.03 -54.71 16.87
CA LYS A 1228 35.42 -55.25 18.09
C LYS A 1228 33.92 -55.38 17.90
N TYR A 1229 33.38 -56.55 18.23
CA TYR A 1229 31.94 -56.80 18.29
C TYR A 1229 31.55 -57.18 19.72
N LEU A 1230 30.53 -56.52 20.26
CA LEU A 1230 30.00 -56.72 21.61
C LEU A 1230 28.51 -57.06 21.54
N ILE A 1231 28.13 -58.10 22.29
CA ILE A 1231 26.73 -58.47 22.56
C ILE A 1231 26.54 -58.47 24.08
N GLY A 1232 25.50 -57.80 24.56
CA GLY A 1232 25.24 -57.61 25.99
C GLY A 1232 23.80 -57.80 26.45
N GLU A 1233 23.57 -57.55 27.74
CA GLU A 1233 22.23 -57.52 28.34
C GLU A 1233 21.34 -56.45 27.69
N TYR A 1234 20.01 -56.61 27.78
CA TYR A 1234 19.03 -55.68 27.18
C TYR A 1234 19.22 -55.50 25.67
N GLY A 1235 19.55 -56.57 24.94
CA GLY A 1235 19.68 -56.52 23.48
C GLY A 1235 20.81 -55.63 22.97
N ALA A 1236 21.78 -55.30 23.83
CA ALA A 1236 22.92 -54.46 23.51
C ALA A 1236 23.76 -55.07 22.38
N GLU A 1237 23.85 -54.38 21.24
CA GLU A 1237 24.74 -54.78 20.15
C GLU A 1237 25.59 -53.61 19.69
N LYS A 1238 26.91 -53.82 19.66
CA LYS A 1238 27.87 -52.79 19.27
C LYS A 1238 28.97 -53.35 18.37
N LEU A 1239 29.11 -52.77 17.19
CA LEU A 1239 30.24 -53.02 16.29
C LEU A 1239 31.12 -51.78 16.25
N THR A 1240 32.42 -51.93 16.52
CA THR A 1240 33.40 -50.84 16.54
C THR A 1240 34.61 -51.17 15.68
N GLY A 1241 34.88 -50.36 14.66
CA GLY A 1241 36.15 -50.37 13.94
C GLY A 1241 37.08 -49.30 14.50
N THR A 1242 38.35 -49.62 14.76
CA THR A 1242 39.33 -48.68 15.31
C THR A 1242 40.64 -48.71 14.53
N LEU A 1243 41.14 -47.53 14.16
CA LEU A 1243 42.47 -47.28 13.63
C LEU A 1243 43.29 -46.55 14.69
N LYS A 1244 44.47 -47.07 15.07
CA LYS A 1244 45.35 -46.47 16.07
C LYS A 1244 46.68 -46.11 15.44
N LEU A 1245 47.15 -44.89 15.71
CA LEU A 1245 48.46 -44.40 15.30
C LEU A 1245 49.29 -44.17 16.56
N LYS A 1246 50.51 -44.68 16.57
CA LYS A 1246 51.44 -44.58 17.69
C LYS A 1246 52.76 -44.01 17.19
N TYR A 1247 53.32 -43.04 17.90
CA TYR A 1247 54.62 -42.49 17.58
C TYR A 1247 55.43 -42.25 18.85
N ARG A 1248 56.69 -42.67 18.86
CA ARG A 1248 57.61 -42.44 19.97
C ARG A 1248 58.68 -41.43 19.56
N PHE A 1249 58.82 -40.36 20.33
CA PHE A 1249 59.71 -39.24 20.01
C PHE A 1249 61.16 -39.51 20.37
#